data_AF-A0AA38Q361-F1
#
_entry.id   AF-A0AA38Q361-F1
#
_cell.length_a   1.000
_cell.length_b   1.000
_cell.length_c   1.000
_cell.angle_alpha   90.00
_cell.angle_beta   90.00
_cell.angle_gamma   90.00
#
_symmetry.space_group_name_H-M   'P 1'
#
loop_
_entity.id
_entity.type
_entity.pdbx_description
1 polymer ?
#
loop_
_entity_poly.entity_id
_entity_poly.type
_entity_poly.pdbx_seq_one_letter_code
_entity_poly.pdbx_strand_id
1 'polypeptide(L)'
;MDHTIVHSQTLFMTLSKEIITLIAEEILAEEDCSYSHQLEAYRVLAHLTLTCRAFYLGFNGFLYENISTLHKYFNAGIMKTLALSDEERSALSHALRSPHPASFVKYLQIVSTRDFFIASGIRARILSKLDCSEPQEGGFELDEKDWADAEEEIERIDKTESWTEELDGMYVTRSQTEKYLRNLARFQNQIRLVLHNIAKHGSMLYRLEIRCELAPLPFLFERSFDLSRLSLLKELVLGPSFPQRNLGECLVLLGKICSISRNLVSLELNWDQNFMCAPPPEISSQVLSTLPKNCPGLEEITLRLQSSADPDLCVPLQQVFDSPDFVFPKLNKCHLYINKTMDITAFFLRHPAIQNLKYYNRFHESINDPRFGKRLEPGQVFLPNLTYFEGFALNFVAICCSNPNSESVLPPLDTVEINLDEEEERLGSEDGLELQVAFVDALRSTSLTVKKLLSLSSNFDVKEDRGLPLDVIIAMIQACPGLTHFECTFYAFDTHVPYEFGQHSFYNSILSHLPLLESLTVYYEYPQDSFDILSAEALRRERSIHYEAILNSLRYARQQQASRKRQTINWDGLVRKDYKQGDRRGDMRNDMQDNELRLDRVEVSARMMVGSYDLQERRFCFVYEDGGIIELD
;
A
#
# COMPACT_ATOMS: atom_id res chain seq x y z
N MET A 1 2.05 -9.46 26.74
CA MET A 1 1.47 -8.11 26.66
C MET A 1 -0.05 -8.13 26.44
N ASP A 2 -0.61 -9.08 25.69
CA ASP A 2 -2.07 -9.15 25.41
C ASP A 2 -2.96 -9.30 26.66
N HIS A 3 -2.58 -10.18 27.59
CA HIS A 3 -3.27 -10.25 28.88
C HIS A 3 -3.07 -8.98 29.69
N THR A 4 -1.93 -8.30 29.57
CA THR A 4 -1.60 -7.13 30.37
C THR A 4 -2.47 -5.92 30.02
N ILE A 5 -2.85 -5.71 28.75
CA ILE A 5 -3.67 -4.55 28.33
C ILE A 5 -5.15 -4.74 28.72
N VAL A 6 -5.73 -5.91 28.41
CA VAL A 6 -7.12 -6.21 28.80
C VAL A 6 -7.23 -6.30 30.32
N HIS A 7 -6.25 -6.92 30.99
CA HIS A 7 -6.25 -7.01 32.44
C HIS A 7 -5.98 -5.66 33.09
N SER A 8 -5.16 -4.77 32.52
CA SER A 8 -4.95 -3.41 33.03
C SER A 8 -6.14 -2.46 32.76
N GLN A 9 -6.86 -2.61 31.64
CA GLN A 9 -8.15 -1.93 31.42
C GLN A 9 -9.18 -2.36 32.47
N THR A 10 -9.33 -3.68 32.68
CA THR A 10 -10.21 -4.19 33.73
C THR A 10 -9.72 -3.72 35.10
N LEU A 11 -8.43 -3.88 35.44
CA LEU A 11 -7.85 -3.46 36.72
C LEU A 11 -8.11 -1.98 36.99
N PHE A 12 -7.79 -1.08 36.05
CA PHE A 12 -8.03 0.36 36.22
C PHE A 12 -9.52 0.68 36.40
N MET A 13 -10.41 -0.04 35.71
CA MET A 13 -11.85 0.17 35.80
C MET A 13 -12.45 -0.35 37.11
N THR A 14 -12.14 -1.59 37.55
CA THR A 14 -12.63 -2.14 38.81
C THR A 14 -11.98 -1.50 40.02
N LEU A 15 -10.66 -1.24 39.98
CA LEU A 15 -9.96 -0.54 41.06
C LEU A 15 -10.62 0.82 41.32
N SER A 16 -11.04 1.57 40.31
CA SER A 16 -11.62 2.90 40.54
C SER A 16 -12.87 2.86 41.42
N LYS A 17 -13.85 1.97 41.17
CA LYS A 17 -15.10 1.95 41.94
C LYS A 17 -14.93 1.28 43.29
N GLU A 18 -14.24 0.15 43.37
CA GLU A 18 -14.02 -0.55 44.63
C GLU A 18 -13.13 0.28 45.55
N ILE A 19 -12.06 0.91 45.04
CA ILE A 19 -11.26 1.86 45.82
C ILE A 19 -12.05 3.10 46.17
N ILE A 20 -12.84 3.71 45.26
CA ILE A 20 -13.68 4.86 45.60
C ILE A 20 -14.70 4.51 46.67
N THR A 21 -15.30 3.31 46.60
CA THR A 21 -16.29 2.84 47.58
C THR A 21 -15.62 2.53 48.91
N LEU A 22 -14.48 1.84 48.91
CA LEU A 22 -13.69 1.56 50.11
C LEU A 22 -13.17 2.85 50.77
N ILE A 23 -12.62 3.78 49.99
CA ILE A 23 -12.21 5.11 50.49
C ILE A 23 -13.42 5.85 51.05
N ALA A 24 -14.57 5.81 50.38
CA ALA A 24 -15.79 6.45 50.89
C ALA A 24 -16.28 5.80 52.18
N GLU A 25 -16.32 4.47 52.25
CA GLU A 25 -16.73 3.72 53.43
C GLU A 25 -15.77 3.93 54.60
N GLU A 26 -14.47 3.94 54.35
CA GLU A 26 -13.43 4.16 55.37
C GLU A 26 -13.48 5.59 55.93
N ILE A 27 -13.71 6.59 55.07
CA ILE A 27 -13.91 7.98 55.49
C ILE A 27 -15.21 8.16 56.29
N LEU A 28 -16.27 7.42 55.92
CA LEU A 28 -17.58 7.52 56.59
C LEU A 28 -17.66 6.68 57.87
N ALA A 29 -16.76 5.71 58.06
CA ALA A 29 -16.70 4.84 59.24
C ALA A 29 -16.01 5.51 60.45
N GLU A 30 -15.29 6.61 60.28
CA GLU A 30 -14.71 7.37 61.39
C GLU A 30 -15.82 8.18 62.12
N GLU A 31 -16.31 7.64 63.24
CA GLU A 31 -17.43 8.18 64.05
C GLU A 31 -17.21 9.62 64.59
N ASP A 32 -15.97 10.14 64.56
CA ASP A 32 -15.61 11.49 65.04
C ASP A 32 -15.21 12.48 63.92
N CYS A 33 -15.43 12.12 62.65
CA CYS A 33 -15.04 12.95 61.52
C CYS A 33 -15.92 14.21 61.43
N SER A 34 -15.35 15.40 61.64
CA SER A 34 -16.11 16.66 61.58
C SER A 34 -16.72 16.85 60.18
N TYR A 35 -17.88 17.53 60.11
CA TYR A 35 -18.57 17.81 58.84
C TYR A 35 -17.66 18.42 57.75
N SER A 36 -16.64 19.19 58.14
CA SER A 36 -15.67 19.76 57.19
C SER A 36 -14.78 18.70 56.55
N HIS A 37 -14.38 17.66 57.28
CA HIS A 37 -13.55 16.57 56.76
C HIS A 37 -14.35 15.65 55.82
N GLN A 38 -15.60 15.38 56.16
CA GLN A 38 -16.53 14.65 55.26
C GLN A 38 -16.71 15.41 53.93
N LEU A 39 -16.93 16.73 53.99
CA LEU A 39 -17.07 17.54 52.79
C LEU A 39 -15.81 17.56 51.91
N GLU A 40 -14.63 17.63 52.52
CA GLU A 40 -13.35 17.60 51.79
C GLU A 40 -13.09 16.23 51.17
N ALA A 41 -13.41 15.15 51.89
CA ALA A 41 -13.36 13.80 51.35
C ALA A 41 -14.29 13.62 50.13
N TYR A 42 -15.53 14.10 50.20
CA TYR A 42 -16.43 14.07 49.04
C TYR A 42 -15.87 14.86 47.84
N ARG A 43 -15.16 15.98 48.07
CA ARG A 43 -14.49 16.73 47.01
C ARG A 43 -13.33 15.94 46.40
N VAL A 44 -12.50 15.30 47.21
CA VAL A 44 -11.40 14.45 46.75
C VAL A 44 -11.93 13.28 45.92
N LEU A 45 -12.99 12.61 46.39
CA LEU A 45 -13.64 11.52 45.67
C LEU A 45 -14.26 11.98 44.34
N ALA A 46 -14.91 13.16 44.33
CA ALA A 46 -15.44 13.74 43.10
C ALA A 46 -14.31 14.09 42.11
N HIS A 47 -13.20 14.66 42.60
CA HIS A 47 -12.05 15.00 41.77
C HIS A 47 -11.36 13.74 41.21
N LEU A 48 -11.18 12.70 42.03
CA LEU A 48 -10.64 11.42 41.59
C LEU A 48 -11.55 10.78 40.52
N THR A 49 -12.86 10.81 40.72
CA THR A 49 -13.83 10.31 39.73
C THR A 49 -13.72 11.05 38.39
N LEU A 50 -13.59 12.38 38.42
CA LEU A 50 -13.41 13.20 37.21
C LEU A 50 -12.08 12.90 36.52
N THR A 51 -10.99 12.77 37.27
CA THR A 51 -9.65 12.43 36.75
C THR A 51 -9.62 11.03 36.15
N CYS A 52 -10.19 10.03 36.82
CA CYS A 52 -10.33 8.68 36.28
C CYS A 52 -11.18 8.66 35.01
N ARG A 53 -12.28 9.43 34.98
CA ARG A 53 -13.10 9.58 33.77
C ARG A 53 -12.31 10.24 32.64
N ALA A 54 -11.58 11.33 32.91
CA ALA A 54 -10.77 12.00 31.92
C ALA A 54 -9.65 11.08 31.37
N PHE A 55 -8.99 10.35 32.26
CA PHE A 55 -7.99 9.35 31.89
C PHE A 55 -8.60 8.22 31.05
N TYR A 56 -9.75 7.68 31.45
CA TYR A 56 -10.46 6.67 30.66
C TYR A 56 -10.81 7.17 29.26
N LEU A 57 -11.33 8.41 29.14
CA LEU A 57 -11.65 9.01 27.83
C LEU A 57 -10.39 9.22 26.99
N GLY A 58 -9.31 9.74 27.57
CA GLY A 58 -8.04 9.95 26.88
C GLY A 58 -7.38 8.64 26.45
N PHE A 59 -7.35 7.65 27.34
CA PHE A 59 -6.76 6.33 27.09
C PHE A 59 -7.54 5.54 26.04
N ASN A 60 -8.87 5.52 26.10
CA ASN A 60 -9.67 4.84 25.07
C ASN A 60 -9.67 5.60 23.75
N GLY A 61 -9.60 6.93 23.77
CA GLY A 61 -9.30 7.72 22.59
C GLY A 61 -8.00 7.22 21.95
N PHE A 62 -6.92 7.20 22.70
CA PHE A 62 -5.62 6.71 22.21
C PHE A 62 -5.67 5.27 21.68
N LEU A 63 -6.34 4.34 22.39
CA LEU A 63 -6.38 2.93 22.02
C LEU A 63 -7.24 2.63 20.79
N TYR A 64 -8.39 3.31 20.64
CA TYR A 64 -9.39 2.95 19.63
C TYR A 64 -9.52 3.98 18.51
N GLU A 65 -8.86 5.14 18.59
CA GLU A 65 -8.93 6.18 17.55
C GLU A 65 -8.46 5.67 16.19
N ASN A 66 -7.32 4.97 16.16
CA ASN A 66 -6.72 4.44 14.94
C ASN A 66 -6.58 2.93 14.98
N ILE A 67 -7.50 2.25 14.29
CA ILE A 67 -7.50 0.79 14.16
C ILE A 67 -6.99 0.46 12.75
N SER A 68 -5.67 0.61 12.58
CA SER A 68 -4.97 0.47 11.30
C SER A 68 -4.65 -0.99 10.92
N THR A 69 -4.89 -1.97 11.78
CA THR A 69 -4.81 -3.38 11.34
C THR A 69 -5.55 -4.29 12.31
N LEU A 70 -6.66 -4.88 11.85
CA LEU A 70 -7.42 -5.85 12.64
C LEU A 70 -6.80 -7.24 12.71
N HIS A 71 -5.67 -7.47 12.05
CA HIS A 71 -5.23 -8.83 11.76
C HIS A 71 -4.05 -9.38 12.58
N LYS A 72 -3.05 -8.57 12.93
CA LYS A 72 -1.74 -9.14 13.30
C LYS A 72 -1.66 -9.50 14.79
N TYR A 73 -2.25 -10.63 15.20
CA TYR A 73 -2.12 -11.30 16.51
C TYR A 73 -2.43 -10.48 17.78
N PHE A 74 -2.66 -9.17 17.67
CA PHE A 74 -2.80 -8.21 18.77
C PHE A 74 -4.25 -7.78 19.05
N ASN A 75 -5.21 -8.04 18.16
CA ASN A 75 -6.52 -7.35 18.24
C ASN A 75 -7.78 -8.23 18.26
N ALA A 76 -7.68 -9.54 18.50
CA ALA A 76 -8.88 -10.32 18.84
C ALA A 76 -9.59 -9.75 20.08
N GLY A 77 -8.83 -9.17 21.02
CA GLY A 77 -9.36 -8.45 22.18
C GLY A 77 -10.05 -7.13 21.82
N ILE A 78 -9.44 -6.29 20.97
CA ILE A 78 -10.04 -5.02 20.51
C ILE A 78 -11.32 -5.29 19.72
N MET A 79 -11.30 -6.22 18.76
CA MET A 79 -12.49 -6.59 17.99
C MET A 79 -13.60 -7.12 18.87
N LYS A 80 -13.27 -8.03 19.80
CA LYS A 80 -14.25 -8.54 20.76
C LYS A 80 -14.85 -7.40 21.57
N THR A 81 -14.03 -6.47 22.05
CA THR A 81 -14.46 -5.32 22.86
C THR A 81 -15.35 -4.36 22.08
N LEU A 82 -15.01 -4.07 20.82
CA LEU A 82 -15.80 -3.21 19.94
C LEU A 82 -17.10 -3.88 19.47
N ALA A 83 -17.13 -5.21 19.41
CA ALA A 83 -18.28 -6.00 19.04
C ALA A 83 -19.24 -6.30 20.20
N LEU A 84 -18.89 -5.95 21.45
CA LEU A 84 -19.76 -6.19 22.60
C LEU A 84 -21.09 -5.43 22.45
N SER A 85 -22.20 -6.08 22.80
CA SER A 85 -23.48 -5.39 22.90
C SER A 85 -23.50 -4.44 24.12
N ASP A 86 -24.47 -3.52 24.15
CA ASP A 86 -24.65 -2.66 25.33
C ASP A 86 -25.02 -3.50 26.57
N GLU A 87 -25.77 -4.58 26.41
CA GLU A 87 -26.14 -5.51 27.48
C GLU A 87 -24.91 -6.26 28.01
N GLU A 88 -24.10 -6.84 27.12
CA GLU A 88 -22.86 -7.53 27.49
C GLU A 88 -21.89 -6.58 28.21
N ARG A 89 -21.78 -5.35 27.72
CA ARG A 89 -20.96 -4.31 28.35
C ARG A 89 -21.52 -3.90 29.71
N SER A 90 -22.84 -3.76 29.85
CA SER A 90 -23.47 -3.41 31.13
C SER A 90 -23.21 -4.47 32.20
N ALA A 91 -23.22 -5.76 31.82
CA ALA A 91 -22.89 -6.88 32.69
C ALA A 91 -21.42 -6.86 33.11
N LEU A 92 -20.51 -6.48 32.20
CA LEU A 92 -19.07 -6.35 32.49
C LEU A 92 -18.72 -5.08 33.27
N SER A 93 -19.55 -4.03 33.18
CA SER A 93 -19.24 -2.69 33.68
C SER A 93 -20.42 -2.04 34.40
N HIS A 94 -20.95 -2.70 35.44
CA HIS A 94 -21.86 -2.08 36.42
C HIS A 94 -21.26 -0.84 37.13
N ALA A 95 -19.99 -0.51 36.88
CA ALA A 95 -19.24 0.53 37.56
C ALA A 95 -19.12 1.87 36.80
N LEU A 96 -19.17 1.87 35.47
CA LEU A 96 -18.91 3.09 34.69
C LEU A 96 -19.91 3.19 33.54
N ARG A 97 -20.79 4.18 33.60
CA ARG A 97 -21.62 4.65 32.46
C ARG A 97 -20.73 5.35 31.42
N SER A 98 -19.68 4.67 30.98
CA SER A 98 -18.73 5.21 30.03
C SER A 98 -19.28 5.14 28.60
N PRO A 99 -18.79 5.98 27.68
CA PRO A 99 -19.09 5.82 26.26
C PRO A 99 -18.62 4.46 25.75
N HIS A 100 -19.33 3.91 24.77
CA HIS A 100 -18.93 2.67 24.12
C HIS A 100 -17.57 2.86 23.42
N PRO A 101 -16.62 1.92 23.49
CA PRO A 101 -15.32 2.05 22.83
C PRO A 101 -15.40 2.41 21.34
N ALA A 102 -16.42 1.90 20.65
CA ALA A 102 -16.72 2.23 19.25
C ALA A 102 -16.95 3.73 18.98
N SER A 103 -17.37 4.52 19.98
CA SER A 103 -17.55 5.97 19.84
C SER A 103 -16.23 6.73 19.65
N PHE A 104 -15.09 6.13 20.00
CA PHE A 104 -13.77 6.73 19.84
C PHE A 104 -13.13 6.43 18.47
N VAL A 105 -13.68 5.49 17.70
CA VAL A 105 -13.09 5.05 16.43
C VAL A 105 -13.22 6.16 15.38
N LYS A 106 -12.07 6.60 14.85
CA LYS A 106 -11.99 7.59 13.77
C LYS A 106 -11.46 6.99 12.46
N TYR A 107 -10.58 6.01 12.57
CA TYR A 107 -9.98 5.30 11.44
C TYR A 107 -10.22 3.79 11.63
N LEU A 108 -10.92 3.18 10.69
CA LEU A 108 -11.17 1.74 10.68
C LEU A 108 -10.62 1.12 9.39
N GLN A 109 -9.73 0.15 9.53
CA GLN A 109 -9.15 -0.61 8.43
C GLN A 109 -9.45 -2.10 8.58
N ILE A 110 -10.17 -2.65 7.60
CA ILE A 110 -10.58 -4.06 7.50
C ILE A 110 -9.87 -4.65 6.27
N VAL A 111 -8.85 -5.49 6.48
CA VAL A 111 -8.00 -6.02 5.40
C VAL A 111 -7.95 -7.55 5.51
N SER A 112 -8.10 -8.24 4.37
CA SER A 112 -7.88 -9.69 4.27
C SER A 112 -6.40 -10.01 4.35
N THR A 113 -6.07 -11.20 4.82
CA THR A 113 -4.68 -11.62 5.02
C THR A 113 -4.40 -12.94 4.36
N ARG A 114 -3.12 -13.31 4.31
CA ARG A 114 -2.70 -14.53 3.63
C ARG A 114 -3.43 -15.78 4.13
N ASP A 115 -3.63 -15.91 5.44
CA ASP A 115 -4.40 -17.02 6.04
C ASP A 115 -5.85 -17.03 5.55
N PHE A 116 -6.43 -15.85 5.36
CA PHE A 116 -7.76 -15.67 4.80
C PHE A 116 -7.82 -15.88 3.29
N PHE A 117 -6.77 -15.54 2.54
CA PHE A 117 -6.66 -15.89 1.12
C PHE A 117 -6.66 -17.41 0.93
N ILE A 118 -5.94 -18.15 1.79
CA ILE A 118 -5.97 -19.62 1.80
C ILE A 118 -7.39 -20.11 2.07
N ALA A 119 -8.07 -19.56 3.09
CA ALA A 119 -9.45 -19.92 3.42
C ALA A 119 -10.45 -19.59 2.29
N SER A 120 -10.30 -18.42 1.64
CA SER A 120 -11.09 -17.99 0.47
C SER A 120 -10.87 -18.93 -0.70
N GLY A 121 -9.63 -19.31 -0.99
CA GLY A 121 -9.29 -20.25 -2.06
C GLY A 121 -9.90 -21.62 -1.84
N ILE A 122 -9.83 -22.13 -0.61
CA ILE A 122 -10.49 -23.39 -0.23
C ILE A 122 -12.01 -23.27 -0.40
N ARG A 123 -12.63 -22.19 0.09
CA ARG A 123 -14.08 -21.96 -0.02
C ARG A 123 -14.55 -21.85 -1.47
N ALA A 124 -13.86 -21.07 -2.30
CA ALA A 124 -14.19 -20.92 -3.71
C ALA A 124 -14.13 -22.25 -4.46
N ARG A 125 -13.14 -23.10 -4.16
CA ARG A 125 -13.04 -24.46 -4.71
C ARG A 125 -14.19 -25.35 -4.26
N ILE A 126 -14.52 -25.36 -2.97
CA ILE A 126 -15.69 -26.13 -2.45
C ILE A 126 -16.97 -25.69 -3.19
N LEU A 127 -17.22 -24.38 -3.27
CA LEU A 127 -18.40 -23.84 -3.95
C LEU A 127 -18.43 -24.16 -5.45
N SER A 128 -17.27 -24.24 -6.11
CA SER A 128 -17.17 -24.64 -7.52
C SER A 128 -17.47 -26.13 -7.75
N LYS A 129 -17.21 -26.99 -6.75
CA LYS A 129 -17.43 -28.45 -6.83
C LYS A 129 -18.86 -28.86 -6.47
N LEU A 130 -19.53 -28.10 -5.61
CA LEU A 130 -20.90 -28.38 -5.17
C LEU A 130 -21.98 -28.14 -6.25
N ASP A 131 -21.61 -27.74 -7.47
CA ASP A 131 -22.52 -27.41 -8.58
C ASP A 131 -23.63 -26.41 -8.17
N CYS A 132 -23.40 -25.63 -7.11
CA CYS A 132 -24.31 -24.62 -6.58
C CYS A 132 -24.33 -23.43 -7.54
N SER A 133 -25.01 -23.59 -8.67
CA SER A 133 -25.14 -22.59 -9.72
C SER A 133 -26.02 -21.40 -9.30
N GLU A 134 -26.91 -21.52 -8.31
CA GLU A 134 -27.69 -20.39 -7.78
C GLU A 134 -28.06 -20.58 -6.30
N PRO A 135 -27.62 -19.71 -5.36
CA PRO A 135 -28.22 -19.65 -4.02
C PRO A 135 -29.55 -18.88 -4.09
N GLN A 136 -30.59 -19.39 -3.42
CA GLN A 136 -31.88 -18.72 -3.33
C GLN A 136 -31.76 -17.38 -2.58
N GLU A 137 -32.54 -16.39 -3.00
CA GLU A 137 -32.58 -15.03 -2.46
C GLU A 137 -32.86 -15.01 -0.94
N GLY A 138 -31.81 -15.05 -0.11
CA GLY A 138 -32.00 -15.00 1.33
C GLY A 138 -30.74 -15.17 2.17
N GLY A 139 -29.84 -14.17 2.18
CA GLY A 139 -28.80 -14.05 3.20
C GLY A 139 -27.65 -15.07 3.12
N PHE A 140 -26.47 -14.67 3.60
CA PHE A 140 -25.23 -15.45 3.58
C PHE A 140 -25.06 -16.34 4.83
N GLU A 141 -26.15 -16.85 5.37
CA GLU A 141 -26.07 -18.00 6.25
C GLU A 141 -26.18 -19.22 5.33
N LEU A 142 -25.09 -19.96 5.17
CA LEU A 142 -25.23 -21.39 4.83
C LEU A 142 -26.21 -21.92 5.87
N ASP A 143 -27.39 -22.36 5.45
CA ASP A 143 -28.30 -22.97 6.40
C ASP A 143 -27.63 -24.25 6.95
N GLU A 144 -28.15 -24.81 8.05
CA GLU A 144 -27.56 -26.04 8.62
C GLU A 144 -27.45 -27.17 7.60
N LYS A 145 -28.27 -27.14 6.54
CA LYS A 145 -28.27 -28.13 5.47
C LYS A 145 -27.18 -27.87 4.44
N ASP A 146 -26.94 -26.64 4.00
CA ASP A 146 -25.82 -26.29 3.12
C ASP A 146 -24.47 -26.56 3.81
N TRP A 147 -24.41 -26.38 5.13
CA TRP A 147 -23.27 -26.84 5.94
C TRP A 147 -23.14 -28.35 5.95
N ALA A 148 -24.24 -29.08 6.15
CA ALA A 148 -24.22 -30.54 6.10
C ALA A 148 -23.83 -31.09 4.72
N ASP A 149 -24.29 -30.46 3.63
CA ASP A 149 -23.98 -30.84 2.26
C ASP A 149 -22.51 -30.51 1.90
N ALA A 150 -21.98 -29.37 2.38
CA ALA A 150 -20.56 -29.06 2.28
C ALA A 150 -19.70 -30.00 3.13
N GLU A 151 -20.15 -30.38 4.33
CA GLU A 151 -19.49 -31.37 5.19
C GLU A 151 -19.51 -32.77 4.54
N GLU A 152 -20.62 -33.18 3.92
CA GLU A 152 -20.76 -34.45 3.21
C GLU A 152 -19.88 -34.49 1.95
N GLU A 153 -19.79 -33.40 1.19
CA GLU A 153 -18.91 -33.30 0.03
C GLU A 153 -17.44 -33.28 0.43
N ILE A 154 -17.08 -32.54 1.49
CA ILE A 154 -15.73 -32.58 2.08
C ILE A 154 -15.41 -34.02 2.53
N GLU A 155 -16.35 -34.72 3.15
CA GLU A 155 -16.18 -36.11 3.60
C GLU A 155 -16.15 -37.13 2.45
N ARG A 156 -16.89 -36.88 1.36
CA ARG A 156 -16.87 -37.69 0.13
C ARG A 156 -15.52 -37.56 -0.57
N ILE A 157 -15.03 -36.33 -0.71
CA ILE A 157 -13.74 -35.99 -1.29
C ILE A 157 -12.59 -36.62 -0.48
N ASP A 158 -12.65 -36.57 0.87
CA ASP A 158 -11.70 -37.17 1.83
C ASP A 158 -11.67 -38.71 1.75
N LYS A 159 -12.80 -39.36 1.43
CA LYS A 159 -12.89 -40.82 1.29
C LYS A 159 -12.34 -41.35 -0.03
N THR A 160 -12.29 -40.52 -1.08
CA THR A 160 -11.89 -40.95 -2.42
C THR A 160 -10.44 -40.62 -2.78
N GLU A 161 -9.79 -39.65 -2.12
CA GLU A 161 -8.40 -39.27 -2.40
C GLU A 161 -7.67 -38.82 -1.13
N SER A 162 -6.40 -39.23 -0.95
CA SER A 162 -5.56 -38.65 0.09
C SER A 162 -5.30 -37.19 -0.26
N TRP A 163 -6.05 -36.27 0.36
CA TRP A 163 -5.94 -34.83 0.14
C TRP A 163 -4.62 -34.29 0.69
N THR A 164 -3.56 -34.46 -0.09
CA THR A 164 -2.32 -33.70 -0.01
C THR A 164 -2.18 -32.93 -1.32
N GLU A 165 -2.90 -31.83 -1.48
CA GLU A 165 -2.70 -30.91 -2.60
C GLU A 165 -1.97 -29.65 -2.13
N GLU A 166 -1.01 -29.21 -2.96
CA GLU A 166 -0.34 -27.91 -2.81
C GLU A 166 -1.34 -26.79 -3.12
N LEU A 167 -1.87 -26.15 -2.08
CA LEU A 167 -2.38 -24.79 -2.19
C LEU A 167 -1.19 -23.85 -1.99
N ASP A 168 -0.65 -23.32 -3.08
CA ASP A 168 0.48 -22.36 -3.02
C ASP A 168 1.72 -22.97 -2.31
N GLY A 169 1.96 -24.27 -2.52
CA GLY A 169 3.02 -25.03 -1.85
C GLY A 169 2.70 -25.50 -0.42
N MET A 170 1.48 -25.27 0.10
CA MET A 170 1.08 -25.69 1.45
C MET A 170 0.03 -26.80 1.44
N TYR A 171 0.31 -27.87 2.19
CA TYR A 171 -0.66 -28.92 2.51
C TYR A 171 -1.55 -28.48 3.69
N VAL A 172 -2.86 -28.36 3.46
CA VAL A 172 -3.84 -27.98 4.49
C VAL A 172 -4.72 -29.19 4.82
N THR A 173 -4.75 -29.57 6.10
CA THR A 173 -5.58 -30.68 6.60
C THR A 173 -7.04 -30.25 6.79
N ARG A 174 -8.00 -31.20 6.77
CA ARG A 174 -9.42 -30.94 7.08
C ARG A 174 -9.61 -30.15 8.39
N SER A 175 -8.90 -30.54 9.44
CA SER A 175 -8.95 -29.85 10.74
C SER A 175 -8.50 -28.39 10.66
N GLN A 176 -7.50 -28.10 9.81
CA GLN A 176 -7.08 -26.72 9.55
C GLN A 176 -8.14 -25.97 8.75
N THR A 177 -8.72 -26.57 7.71
CA THR A 177 -9.83 -25.98 6.92
C THR A 177 -11.02 -25.62 7.80
N GLU A 178 -11.52 -26.54 8.62
CA GLU A 178 -12.64 -26.28 9.54
C GLU A 178 -12.32 -25.17 10.54
N LYS A 179 -11.07 -25.12 11.03
CA LYS A 179 -10.60 -24.06 11.91
C LYS A 179 -10.58 -22.71 11.19
N TYR A 180 -10.11 -22.66 9.94
CA TYR A 180 -10.12 -21.46 9.12
C TYR A 180 -11.53 -20.95 8.86
N LEU A 181 -12.46 -21.84 8.48
CA LEU A 181 -13.86 -21.49 8.23
C LEU A 181 -14.57 -20.98 9.50
N ARG A 182 -14.34 -21.62 10.66
CA ARG A 182 -14.89 -21.12 11.95
C ARG A 182 -14.33 -19.76 12.34
N ASN A 183 -13.03 -19.56 12.16
CA ASN A 183 -12.40 -18.27 12.42
C ASN A 183 -12.92 -17.19 11.48
N LEU A 184 -13.17 -17.55 10.23
CA LEU A 184 -13.75 -16.68 9.22
C LEU A 184 -15.17 -16.22 9.60
N ALA A 185 -16.07 -17.17 9.89
CA ALA A 185 -17.44 -16.85 10.30
C ALA A 185 -17.46 -15.96 11.56
N ARG A 186 -16.60 -16.27 12.53
CA ARG A 186 -16.44 -15.46 13.74
C ARG A 186 -15.97 -14.04 13.42
N PHE A 187 -14.96 -13.90 12.56
CA PHE A 187 -14.42 -12.61 12.14
C PHE A 187 -15.46 -11.76 11.41
N GLN A 188 -16.17 -12.36 10.47
CA GLN A 188 -17.27 -11.75 9.74
C GLN A 188 -18.35 -11.21 10.70
N ASN A 189 -18.83 -12.04 11.63
CA ASN A 189 -19.82 -11.59 12.61
C ASN A 189 -19.28 -10.48 13.51
N GLN A 190 -18.03 -10.57 13.96
CA GLN A 190 -17.41 -9.53 14.79
C GLN A 190 -17.31 -8.20 14.05
N ILE A 191 -16.83 -8.16 12.80
CA ILE A 191 -16.75 -6.91 12.04
C ILE A 191 -18.12 -6.27 11.86
N ARG A 192 -19.13 -7.07 11.55
CA ARG A 192 -20.50 -6.57 11.42
C ARG A 192 -20.95 -5.87 12.70
N LEU A 193 -20.75 -6.51 13.85
CA LEU A 193 -21.08 -5.92 15.16
C LEU A 193 -20.25 -4.66 15.44
N VAL A 194 -18.96 -4.65 15.11
CA VAL A 194 -18.10 -3.47 15.25
C VAL A 194 -18.64 -2.30 14.44
N LEU A 195 -18.95 -2.49 13.15
CA LEU A 195 -19.52 -1.44 12.31
C LEU A 195 -20.86 -0.95 12.85
N HIS A 196 -21.73 -1.87 13.28
CA HIS A 196 -23.02 -1.51 13.86
C HIS A 196 -22.84 -0.66 15.12
N ASN A 197 -21.93 -1.04 16.02
CA ASN A 197 -21.64 -0.30 17.24
C ASN A 197 -21.00 1.06 16.95
N ILE A 198 -20.10 1.16 15.96
CA ILE A 198 -19.51 2.42 15.48
C ILE A 198 -20.63 3.36 15.03
N ALA A 199 -21.53 2.88 14.17
CA ALA A 199 -22.67 3.64 13.68
C ALA A 199 -23.65 4.04 14.81
N LYS A 200 -24.00 3.10 15.68
CA LYS A 200 -24.95 3.28 16.79
C LYS A 200 -24.47 4.31 17.80
N HIS A 201 -23.20 4.25 18.18
CA HIS A 201 -22.64 5.08 19.24
C HIS A 201 -22.10 6.42 18.75
N GLY A 202 -22.41 6.80 17.51
CA GLY A 202 -22.13 8.14 16.98
C GLY A 202 -20.64 8.40 16.82
N SER A 203 -19.87 7.39 16.37
CA SER A 203 -18.45 7.54 16.08
C SER A 203 -18.19 8.68 15.10
N MET A 204 -17.10 9.42 15.32
CA MET A 204 -16.56 10.39 14.37
C MET A 204 -15.72 9.66 13.30
N LEU A 205 -16.28 8.65 12.64
CA LEU A 205 -15.56 7.84 11.67
C LEU A 205 -15.21 8.71 10.45
N TYR A 206 -13.93 9.05 10.31
CA TYR A 206 -13.41 9.90 9.24
C TYR A 206 -12.82 9.09 8.10
N ARG A 207 -12.24 7.92 8.39
CA ARG A 207 -11.67 7.03 7.38
C ARG A 207 -12.21 5.61 7.55
N LEU A 208 -12.67 5.05 6.45
CA LEU A 208 -13.08 3.66 6.35
C LEU A 208 -12.32 3.00 5.21
N GLU A 209 -11.56 1.97 5.54
CA GLU A 209 -10.82 1.15 4.58
C GLU A 209 -11.32 -0.29 4.66
N ILE A 210 -11.85 -0.82 3.56
CA ILE A 210 -12.34 -2.18 3.43
C ILE A 210 -11.60 -2.82 2.25
N ARG A 211 -10.54 -3.59 2.53
CA ARG A 211 -9.80 -4.42 1.58
C ARG A 211 -9.94 -5.89 1.96
N CYS A 212 -11.17 -6.36 2.11
CA CYS A 212 -11.47 -7.71 2.58
C CYS A 212 -12.47 -8.41 1.67
N GLU A 213 -11.99 -9.32 0.82
CA GLU A 213 -12.80 -10.12 -0.10
C GLU A 213 -13.90 -10.93 0.61
N LEU A 214 -13.62 -11.30 1.85
CA LEU A 214 -14.48 -12.15 2.67
C LEU A 214 -15.66 -11.41 3.30
N ALA A 215 -15.61 -10.07 3.34
CA ALA A 215 -16.65 -9.26 3.94
C ALA A 215 -17.17 -8.26 2.89
N PRO A 216 -17.98 -8.73 1.93
CA PRO A 216 -18.50 -7.87 0.87
C PRO A 216 -19.40 -6.78 1.44
N LEU A 217 -19.55 -5.66 0.72
CA LEU A 217 -20.31 -4.50 1.21
C LEU A 217 -21.73 -4.86 1.70
N PRO A 218 -22.54 -5.69 1.01
CA PRO A 218 -23.87 -6.08 1.50
C PRO A 218 -23.84 -6.84 2.82
N PHE A 219 -22.78 -7.61 3.07
CA PHE A 219 -22.59 -8.32 4.32
C PHE A 219 -22.24 -7.35 5.46
N LEU A 220 -21.36 -6.39 5.19
CA LEU A 220 -20.95 -5.37 6.17
C LEU A 220 -22.07 -4.37 6.49
N PHE A 221 -22.85 -4.02 5.48
CA PHE A 221 -23.93 -3.04 5.52
C PHE A 221 -25.26 -3.74 5.25
N GLU A 222 -25.66 -4.62 6.16
CA GLU A 222 -26.98 -5.26 6.12
C GLU A 222 -28.09 -4.23 5.92
N ARG A 223 -29.26 -4.67 5.45
CA ARG A 223 -30.41 -3.78 5.18
C ARG A 223 -30.84 -2.92 6.40
N SER A 224 -30.50 -3.34 7.61
CA SER A 224 -30.77 -2.64 8.87
C SER A 224 -29.74 -1.56 9.23
N PHE A 225 -28.61 -1.48 8.52
CA PHE A 225 -27.55 -0.53 8.81
C PHE A 225 -27.94 0.90 8.41
N ASP A 226 -27.95 1.81 9.38
CA ASP A 226 -28.21 3.23 9.16
C ASP A 226 -26.98 3.93 8.56
N LEU A 227 -26.89 3.97 7.24
CA LEU A 227 -25.78 4.61 6.52
C LEU A 227 -25.64 6.10 6.82
N SER A 228 -26.69 6.79 7.31
CA SER A 228 -26.61 8.23 7.65
C SER A 228 -25.56 8.54 8.72
N ARG A 229 -25.19 7.52 9.50
CA ARG A 229 -24.12 7.56 10.50
C ARG A 229 -22.72 7.71 9.90
N LEU A 230 -22.55 7.47 8.60
CA LEU A 230 -21.31 7.68 7.88
C LEU A 230 -21.18 9.09 7.27
N SER A 231 -22.08 10.02 7.60
CA SER A 231 -22.08 11.39 7.05
C SER A 231 -20.81 12.23 7.34
N LEU A 232 -19.99 11.81 8.31
CA LEU A 232 -18.72 12.45 8.66
C LEU A 232 -17.52 11.85 7.91
N LEU A 233 -17.73 10.80 7.11
CA LEU A 233 -16.67 10.12 6.39
C LEU A 233 -16.00 11.08 5.40
N LYS A 234 -14.67 11.14 5.45
CA LYS A 234 -13.80 11.95 4.59
C LYS A 234 -12.96 11.12 3.64
N GLU A 235 -12.56 9.93 4.06
CA GLU A 235 -11.72 9.01 3.29
C GLU A 235 -12.42 7.65 3.21
N LEU A 236 -12.58 7.14 1.99
CA LEU A 236 -13.14 5.83 1.73
C LEU A 236 -12.19 5.05 0.83
N VAL A 237 -11.72 3.91 1.32
CA VAL A 237 -10.89 2.98 0.55
C VAL A 237 -11.65 1.67 0.42
N LEU A 238 -11.95 1.27 -0.80
CA LEU A 238 -12.65 0.03 -1.09
C LEU A 238 -11.79 -0.84 -2.00
N GLY A 239 -11.44 -2.00 -1.50
CA GLY A 239 -10.72 -3.03 -2.22
C GLY A 239 -11.64 -4.04 -2.91
N PRO A 240 -11.06 -5.16 -3.34
CA PRO A 240 -11.77 -6.24 -4.04
C PRO A 240 -12.74 -6.89 -3.05
N SER A 241 -14.00 -6.47 -3.06
CA SER A 241 -15.04 -7.06 -2.21
C SER A 241 -16.36 -7.10 -2.98
N PHE A 242 -16.26 -7.33 -4.29
CA PHE A 242 -17.39 -7.37 -5.22
C PHE A 242 -17.58 -8.80 -5.71
N PRO A 243 -18.11 -9.71 -4.87
CA PRO A 243 -18.46 -11.04 -5.33
C PRO A 243 -19.45 -10.89 -6.50
N GLN A 244 -19.18 -11.56 -7.62
CA GLN A 244 -19.97 -11.43 -8.85
C GLN A 244 -21.48 -11.59 -8.59
N ARG A 245 -21.86 -12.47 -7.66
CA ARG A 245 -23.25 -12.77 -7.28
C ARG A 245 -24.00 -11.57 -6.68
N ASN A 246 -23.35 -10.71 -5.89
CA ASN A 246 -24.01 -9.55 -5.25
C ASN A 246 -23.54 -8.23 -5.81
N LEU A 247 -22.94 -8.26 -6.99
CA LEU A 247 -22.26 -7.10 -7.53
C LEU A 247 -23.19 -5.88 -7.57
N GLY A 248 -24.40 -6.03 -8.09
CA GLY A 248 -25.41 -4.96 -8.14
C GLY A 248 -25.75 -4.37 -6.76
N GLU A 249 -25.93 -5.18 -5.72
CA GLU A 249 -26.17 -4.69 -4.36
C GLU A 249 -24.96 -3.93 -3.81
N CYS A 250 -23.75 -4.41 -4.06
CA CYS A 250 -22.51 -3.73 -3.66
C CYS A 250 -22.43 -2.33 -4.29
N LEU A 251 -22.80 -2.19 -5.57
CA LEU A 251 -22.80 -0.89 -6.25
C LEU A 251 -23.85 0.07 -5.69
N VAL A 252 -25.05 -0.43 -5.43
CA VAL A 252 -26.13 0.38 -4.86
C VAL A 252 -25.70 0.90 -3.49
N LEU A 253 -25.06 0.05 -2.67
CA LEU A 253 -24.51 0.45 -1.39
C LEU A 253 -23.36 1.45 -1.53
N LEU A 254 -22.45 1.24 -2.48
CA LEU A 254 -21.38 2.20 -2.78
C LEU A 254 -21.95 3.57 -3.15
N GLY A 255 -22.91 3.63 -4.07
CA GLY A 255 -23.59 4.87 -4.44
C GLY A 255 -24.27 5.55 -3.25
N LYS A 256 -24.89 4.78 -2.35
CA LYS A 256 -25.47 5.29 -1.10
C LYS A 256 -24.43 5.84 -0.14
N ILE A 257 -23.34 5.11 0.11
CA ILE A 257 -22.24 5.55 0.99
C ILE A 257 -21.65 6.87 0.47
N CYS A 258 -21.36 6.93 -0.83
CA CYS A 258 -20.85 8.13 -1.49
C CYS A 258 -21.82 9.31 -1.38
N SER A 259 -23.11 9.11 -1.69
CA SER A 259 -24.11 10.20 -1.67
C SER A 259 -24.44 10.73 -0.27
N ILE A 260 -24.33 9.89 0.77
CA ILE A 260 -24.52 10.29 2.17
C ILE A 260 -23.30 11.07 2.67
N SER A 261 -22.11 10.67 2.25
CA SER A 261 -20.84 11.24 2.67
C SER A 261 -20.48 12.48 1.84
N ARG A 262 -21.27 13.55 1.95
CA ARG A 262 -21.02 14.81 1.22
C ARG A 262 -19.66 15.45 1.52
N ASN A 263 -19.04 15.06 2.63
CA ASN A 263 -17.72 15.50 3.07
C ASN A 263 -16.59 14.60 2.57
N LEU A 264 -16.86 13.64 1.68
CA LEU A 264 -15.85 12.75 1.15
C LEU A 264 -14.84 13.55 0.31
N VAL A 265 -13.59 13.55 0.76
CA VAL A 265 -12.45 14.25 0.17
C VAL A 265 -11.56 13.29 -0.60
N SER A 266 -11.44 12.03 -0.14
CA SER A 266 -10.63 11.00 -0.79
C SER A 266 -11.40 9.71 -1.01
N LEU A 267 -11.28 9.15 -2.22
CA LEU A 267 -11.89 7.89 -2.62
C LEU A 267 -10.85 7.01 -3.32
N GLU A 268 -10.64 5.81 -2.81
CA GLU A 268 -9.88 4.77 -3.47
C GLU A 268 -10.79 3.59 -3.83
N LEU A 269 -10.81 3.23 -5.11
CA LEU A 269 -11.42 2.01 -5.63
C LEU A 269 -10.32 1.11 -6.18
N ASN A 270 -10.07 0.00 -5.51
CA ASN A 270 -9.07 -0.98 -5.90
C ASN A 270 -9.73 -2.26 -6.43
N TRP A 271 -9.73 -2.37 -7.76
CA TRP A 271 -10.28 -3.47 -8.57
C TRP A 271 -9.19 -4.11 -9.44
N ASP A 272 -7.94 -4.18 -8.96
CA ASP A 272 -6.82 -4.75 -9.73
C ASP A 272 -7.00 -6.28 -10.02
N GLN A 273 -6.38 -6.76 -11.10
CA GLN A 273 -6.48 -8.14 -11.63
C GLN A 273 -5.98 -9.22 -10.68
N ASN A 274 -5.11 -8.88 -9.73
CA ASN A 274 -4.61 -9.82 -8.72
C ASN A 274 -5.72 -10.38 -7.82
N PHE A 275 -6.92 -9.84 -7.92
CA PHE A 275 -8.08 -10.28 -7.16
C PHE A 275 -9.10 -10.96 -8.08
N MET A 276 -9.45 -12.20 -7.73
CA MET A 276 -10.44 -13.04 -8.44
C MET A 276 -11.86 -12.43 -8.51
N CYS A 277 -12.09 -11.24 -7.95
CA CYS A 277 -13.39 -10.65 -7.69
C CYS A 277 -13.51 -9.18 -8.17
N ALA A 278 -12.73 -8.77 -9.17
CA ALA A 278 -12.91 -7.45 -9.76
C ALA A 278 -14.22 -7.36 -10.58
N PRO A 279 -14.96 -6.24 -10.52
CA PRO A 279 -16.20 -6.05 -11.25
C PRO A 279 -15.96 -5.97 -12.78
N PRO A 280 -16.84 -6.56 -13.62
CA PRO A 280 -16.80 -6.36 -15.06
C PRO A 280 -16.79 -4.87 -15.45
N PRO A 281 -16.13 -4.49 -16.56
CA PRO A 281 -16.01 -3.09 -16.98
C PRO A 281 -17.33 -2.34 -17.14
N GLU A 282 -18.41 -3.00 -17.58
CA GLU A 282 -19.76 -2.42 -17.72
C GLU A 282 -20.33 -1.97 -16.38
N ILE A 283 -20.01 -2.73 -15.34
CA ILE A 283 -20.46 -2.45 -13.98
C ILE A 283 -19.58 -1.37 -13.36
N SER A 284 -18.27 -1.50 -13.51
CA SER A 284 -17.30 -0.49 -13.10
C SER A 284 -17.64 0.88 -13.69
N SER A 285 -17.98 0.95 -14.98
CA SER A 285 -18.36 2.19 -15.65
C SER A 285 -19.65 2.80 -15.09
N GLN A 286 -20.67 2.00 -14.80
CA GLN A 286 -21.90 2.46 -14.17
C GLN A 286 -21.61 3.14 -12.82
N VAL A 287 -20.80 2.52 -11.96
CA VAL A 287 -20.41 3.11 -10.67
C VAL A 287 -19.69 4.43 -10.89
N LEU A 288 -18.63 4.41 -11.70
CA LEU A 288 -17.78 5.58 -11.95
C LEU A 288 -18.63 6.76 -12.48
N SER A 289 -19.57 6.51 -13.40
CA SER A 289 -20.43 7.54 -13.97
C SER A 289 -21.28 8.30 -12.93
N THR A 290 -21.54 7.70 -11.76
CA THR A 290 -22.32 8.34 -10.69
C THR A 290 -21.48 9.11 -9.67
N LEU A 291 -20.16 8.86 -9.63
CA LEU A 291 -19.27 9.44 -8.62
C LEU A 291 -19.25 10.97 -8.61
N PRO A 292 -19.18 11.70 -9.75
CA PRO A 292 -19.19 13.17 -9.73
C PRO A 292 -20.42 13.76 -9.02
N LYS A 293 -21.59 13.13 -9.21
CA LYS A 293 -22.86 13.57 -8.62
C LYS A 293 -22.92 13.23 -7.13
N ASN A 294 -22.39 12.08 -6.74
CA ASN A 294 -22.44 11.59 -5.36
C ASN A 294 -21.33 12.20 -4.48
N CYS A 295 -20.17 12.49 -5.05
CA CYS A 295 -18.97 12.99 -4.38
C CYS A 295 -18.45 14.30 -5.01
N PRO A 296 -19.23 15.39 -5.05
CA PRO A 296 -18.81 16.62 -5.71
C PRO A 296 -17.63 17.33 -5.01
N GLY A 297 -17.35 16.97 -3.75
CA GLY A 297 -16.29 17.54 -2.93
C GLY A 297 -14.94 16.82 -3.03
N LEU A 298 -14.81 15.82 -3.91
CA LEU A 298 -13.63 14.97 -3.99
C LEU A 298 -12.38 15.76 -4.41
N GLU A 299 -11.32 15.65 -3.63
CA GLU A 299 -10.00 16.27 -3.87
C GLU A 299 -8.98 15.22 -4.32
N GLU A 300 -9.15 13.96 -3.90
CA GLU A 300 -8.27 12.84 -4.23
C GLU A 300 -9.07 11.64 -4.75
N ILE A 301 -8.65 11.10 -5.90
CA ILE A 301 -9.21 9.86 -6.44
C ILE A 301 -8.10 8.87 -6.74
N THR A 302 -8.25 7.63 -6.29
CA THR A 302 -7.40 6.50 -6.66
C THR A 302 -8.25 5.42 -7.32
N LEU A 303 -7.98 5.12 -8.59
CA LEU A 303 -8.66 4.07 -9.35
C LEU A 303 -7.63 3.04 -9.79
N ARG A 304 -7.75 1.81 -9.28
CA ARG A 304 -7.03 0.64 -9.81
C ARG A 304 -8.05 -0.20 -10.53
N LEU A 305 -8.06 -0.15 -11.86
CA LEU A 305 -9.13 -0.74 -12.66
C LEU A 305 -8.64 -2.02 -13.31
N GLN A 306 -9.40 -3.11 -13.13
CA GLN A 306 -9.21 -4.31 -13.93
C GLN A 306 -9.42 -3.96 -15.40
N SER A 307 -8.48 -4.40 -16.21
CA SER A 307 -8.69 -4.47 -17.64
C SER A 307 -8.85 -5.93 -18.07
N SER A 308 -9.68 -6.17 -19.08
CA SER A 308 -9.77 -7.49 -19.74
C SER A 308 -8.51 -7.76 -20.58
N ALA A 309 -8.34 -8.91 -21.24
CA ALA A 309 -7.40 -9.02 -22.38
C ALA A 309 -8.04 -8.50 -23.68
N ASP A 310 -9.37 -8.34 -23.70
CA ASP A 310 -10.14 -7.83 -24.84
C ASP A 310 -10.27 -6.29 -24.80
N PRO A 311 -9.82 -5.53 -25.81
CA PRO A 311 -10.00 -4.08 -25.89
C PRO A 311 -11.46 -3.64 -25.89
N ASP A 312 -12.37 -4.44 -26.48
CA ASP A 312 -13.78 -4.08 -26.62
C ASP A 312 -14.49 -4.02 -25.26
N LEU A 313 -14.04 -4.85 -24.31
CA LEU A 313 -14.52 -4.81 -22.93
C LEU A 313 -14.12 -3.53 -22.19
N CYS A 314 -13.18 -2.73 -22.69
CA CYS A 314 -12.80 -1.46 -22.05
C CYS A 314 -13.62 -0.26 -22.55
N VAL A 315 -14.43 -0.42 -23.61
CA VAL A 315 -15.26 0.64 -24.19
C VAL A 315 -16.18 1.32 -23.17
N PRO A 316 -16.88 0.60 -22.26
CA PRO A 316 -17.74 1.24 -21.26
C PRO A 316 -16.96 2.15 -20.31
N LEU A 317 -15.74 1.74 -19.91
CA LEU A 317 -14.88 2.57 -19.05
C LEU A 317 -14.40 3.80 -19.82
N GLN A 318 -13.95 3.63 -21.07
CA GLN A 318 -13.53 4.73 -21.93
C GLN A 318 -14.63 5.79 -22.08
N GLN A 319 -15.89 5.37 -22.29
CA GLN A 319 -17.05 6.27 -22.37
C GLN A 319 -17.23 7.12 -21.09
N VAL A 320 -16.90 6.60 -19.91
CA VAL A 320 -16.95 7.38 -18.66
C VAL A 320 -15.86 8.44 -18.63
N PHE A 321 -14.62 8.08 -18.98
CA PHE A 321 -13.52 9.04 -19.03
C PHE A 321 -13.67 10.07 -20.17
N ASP A 322 -14.43 9.75 -21.21
CA ASP A 322 -14.77 10.71 -22.28
C ASP A 322 -15.98 11.59 -21.93
N SER A 323 -16.81 11.17 -20.97
CA SER A 323 -18.03 11.88 -20.61
C SER A 323 -17.76 13.28 -20.07
N PRO A 324 -18.44 14.33 -20.59
CA PRO A 324 -18.30 15.70 -20.09
C PRO A 324 -18.87 15.88 -18.68
N ASP A 325 -19.72 14.95 -18.21
CA ASP A 325 -20.29 14.97 -16.86
C ASP A 325 -19.34 14.33 -15.83
N PHE A 326 -18.29 13.62 -16.28
CA PHE A 326 -17.30 13.01 -15.41
C PHE A 326 -16.24 14.05 -15.02
N VAL A 327 -16.64 14.95 -14.10
CA VAL A 327 -15.86 16.11 -13.63
C VAL A 327 -15.91 16.25 -12.12
N PHE A 328 -14.74 16.40 -11.50
CA PHE A 328 -14.54 16.61 -10.07
C PHE A 328 -13.91 18.00 -9.85
N PRO A 329 -14.71 19.03 -9.50
CA PRO A 329 -14.24 20.43 -9.49
C PRO A 329 -13.07 20.74 -8.55
N LYS A 330 -12.86 19.91 -7.51
CA LYS A 330 -11.82 20.10 -6.49
C LYS A 330 -10.65 19.13 -6.64
N LEU A 331 -10.65 18.26 -7.65
CA LEU A 331 -9.67 17.21 -7.80
C LEU A 331 -8.27 17.80 -8.02
N ASN A 332 -7.39 17.54 -7.06
CA ASN A 332 -6.00 18.00 -7.06
C ASN A 332 -4.99 16.82 -7.01
N LYS A 333 -5.44 15.63 -6.58
CA LYS A 333 -4.65 14.39 -6.59
C LYS A 333 -5.39 13.32 -7.38
N CYS A 334 -4.69 12.68 -8.31
CA CYS A 334 -5.27 11.63 -9.13
C CYS A 334 -4.29 10.47 -9.25
N HIS A 335 -4.71 9.27 -8.85
CA HIS A 335 -3.93 8.06 -9.01
C HIS A 335 -4.71 7.08 -9.89
N LEU A 336 -4.19 6.78 -11.07
CA LEU A 336 -4.82 5.90 -12.06
C LEU A 336 -3.88 4.74 -12.37
N TYR A 337 -4.31 3.53 -12.05
CA TYR A 337 -3.64 2.28 -12.38
C TYR A 337 -4.55 1.53 -13.34
N ILE A 338 -4.21 1.56 -14.62
CA ILE A 338 -5.02 1.04 -15.73
C ILE A 338 -4.18 0.01 -16.47
N ASN A 339 -4.57 -1.26 -16.42
CA ASN A 339 -3.83 -2.32 -17.08
C ASN A 339 -4.09 -2.38 -18.61
N LYS A 340 -4.39 -1.24 -19.28
CA LYS A 340 -4.63 -1.13 -20.74
C LYS A 340 -4.68 0.28 -21.33
N THR A 341 -4.55 0.35 -22.65
CA THR A 341 -4.71 1.55 -23.51
C THR A 341 -6.11 2.17 -23.47
N MET A 342 -6.38 2.88 -22.38
CA MET A 342 -7.44 3.88 -22.33
C MET A 342 -6.86 5.25 -22.66
N ASP A 343 -7.58 6.01 -23.48
CA ASP A 343 -7.25 7.40 -23.76
C ASP A 343 -7.89 8.28 -22.67
N ILE A 344 -7.08 8.76 -21.74
CA ILE A 344 -7.55 9.60 -20.63
C ILE A 344 -7.33 11.10 -20.87
N THR A 345 -7.00 11.48 -22.11
CA THR A 345 -6.73 12.87 -22.50
C THR A 345 -7.92 13.78 -22.17
N ALA A 346 -9.13 13.34 -22.55
CA ALA A 346 -10.34 14.11 -22.31
C ALA A 346 -10.59 14.33 -20.80
N PHE A 347 -10.32 13.32 -19.98
CA PHE A 347 -10.42 13.43 -18.53
C PHE A 347 -9.44 14.47 -17.97
N PHE A 348 -8.15 14.41 -18.32
CA PHE A 348 -7.16 15.37 -17.82
C PHE A 348 -7.42 16.81 -18.28
N LEU A 349 -7.89 17.02 -19.51
CA LEU A 349 -8.29 18.35 -19.99
C LEU A 349 -9.41 18.98 -19.17
N ARG A 350 -10.30 18.17 -18.60
CA ARG A 350 -11.39 18.65 -17.72
C ARG A 350 -10.96 18.85 -16.26
N HIS A 351 -9.76 18.40 -15.88
CA HIS A 351 -9.24 18.49 -14.51
C HIS A 351 -7.89 19.25 -14.45
N PRO A 352 -7.83 20.51 -14.89
CA PRO A 352 -6.58 21.28 -14.91
C PRO A 352 -6.01 21.60 -13.52
N ALA A 353 -6.78 21.37 -12.44
CA ALA A 353 -6.37 21.61 -11.07
C ALA A 353 -5.52 20.47 -10.46
N ILE A 354 -5.31 19.36 -11.17
CA ILE A 354 -4.47 18.26 -10.69
C ILE A 354 -3.03 18.76 -10.51
N GLN A 355 -2.50 18.55 -9.30
CA GLN A 355 -1.15 18.89 -8.88
C GLN A 355 -0.28 17.66 -8.67
N ASN A 356 -0.89 16.53 -8.29
CA ASN A 356 -0.22 15.25 -8.07
C ASN A 356 -0.89 14.18 -8.92
N LEU A 357 -0.12 13.57 -9.82
CA LEU A 357 -0.58 12.50 -10.69
C LEU A 357 0.27 11.26 -10.48
N LYS A 358 -0.36 10.15 -10.13
CA LYS A 358 0.22 8.81 -10.27
C LYS A 358 -0.48 8.13 -11.43
N TYR A 359 0.20 7.83 -12.53
CA TYR A 359 -0.42 7.30 -13.72
C TYR A 359 0.36 6.13 -14.31
N TYR A 360 -0.24 4.94 -14.21
CA TYR A 360 0.31 3.70 -14.74
C TYR A 360 -0.66 3.14 -15.77
N ASN A 361 -0.32 3.30 -17.04
CA ASN A 361 -1.02 2.68 -18.16
C ASN A 361 -0.06 1.83 -18.99
N ARG A 362 -0.20 0.51 -18.85
CA ARG A 362 0.80 -0.50 -19.25
C ARG A 362 0.90 -0.79 -20.76
N PHE A 363 -0.09 -0.42 -21.60
CA PHE A 363 -0.20 -1.04 -22.94
C PHE A 363 -0.04 -0.11 -24.14
N HIS A 364 0.60 1.05 -24.02
CA HIS A 364 0.97 1.78 -25.23
C HIS A 364 2.02 0.95 -26.00
N GLU A 365 1.56 0.19 -27.00
CA GLU A 365 2.39 -0.74 -27.79
C GLU A 365 3.50 -0.02 -28.54
N SER A 366 3.36 1.29 -28.77
CA SER A 366 4.39 2.14 -29.38
C SER A 366 4.11 3.62 -29.10
N ILE A 367 5.16 4.45 -29.11
CA ILE A 367 5.04 5.92 -29.20
C ILE A 367 4.30 6.33 -30.48
N ASN A 368 4.36 5.48 -31.52
CA ASN A 368 3.68 5.67 -32.79
C ASN A 368 2.22 5.23 -32.77
N ASP A 369 1.68 4.76 -31.63
CA ASP A 369 0.26 4.48 -31.49
C ASP A 369 -0.52 5.77 -31.80
N PRO A 370 -1.47 5.79 -32.75
CA PRO A 370 -2.22 7.01 -33.10
C PRO A 370 -3.06 7.56 -31.94
N ARG A 371 -3.25 6.79 -30.87
CA ARG A 371 -3.87 7.23 -29.61
C ARG A 371 -2.88 7.97 -28.70
N PHE A 372 -1.58 7.76 -28.91
CA PHE A 372 -0.52 8.42 -28.18
C PHE A 372 -0.39 9.88 -28.63
N GLY A 373 -0.48 10.82 -27.69
CA GLY A 373 -0.27 12.24 -27.97
C GLY A 373 -1.23 12.82 -29.02
N LYS A 374 -2.52 12.46 -28.96
CA LYS A 374 -3.56 13.17 -29.73
C LYS A 374 -3.30 14.67 -29.59
N ARG A 375 -2.99 15.30 -30.72
CA ARG A 375 -2.61 16.72 -30.73
C ARG A 375 -3.71 17.52 -30.09
N LEU A 376 -3.35 18.21 -29.02
CA LEU A 376 -4.26 19.14 -28.37
C LEU A 376 -4.56 20.28 -29.32
N GLU A 377 -5.77 20.81 -29.23
CA GLU A 377 -6.13 22.01 -29.99
C GLU A 377 -5.25 23.18 -29.55
N PRO A 378 -4.87 24.10 -30.48
CA PRO A 378 -4.05 25.25 -30.13
C PRO A 378 -4.63 26.04 -28.94
N GLY A 379 -3.80 26.26 -27.91
CA GLY A 379 -4.19 26.98 -26.69
C GLY A 379 -4.70 26.12 -25.53
N GLN A 380 -4.88 24.81 -25.72
CA GLN A 380 -5.14 23.89 -24.61
C GLN A 380 -3.84 23.53 -23.89
N VAL A 381 -3.82 23.69 -22.57
CA VAL A 381 -2.70 23.28 -21.72
C VAL A 381 -3.09 22.01 -20.97
N PHE A 382 -2.28 20.96 -21.12
CA PHE A 382 -2.48 19.71 -20.42
C PHE A 382 -1.95 19.84 -19.00
N LEU A 383 -2.82 19.65 -18.00
CA LEU A 383 -2.47 19.66 -16.57
C LEU A 383 -1.52 20.80 -16.14
N PRO A 384 -1.90 22.08 -16.33
CA PRO A 384 -1.02 23.24 -16.12
C PRO A 384 -0.49 23.39 -14.69
N ASN A 385 -1.12 22.76 -13.70
CA ASN A 385 -0.72 22.85 -12.29
C ASN A 385 0.04 21.61 -11.80
N LEU A 386 0.42 20.69 -12.69
CA LEU A 386 1.07 19.44 -12.30
C LEU A 386 2.47 19.72 -11.72
N THR A 387 2.65 19.35 -10.45
CA THR A 387 3.91 19.54 -9.69
C THR A 387 4.60 18.23 -9.33
N TYR A 388 3.83 17.13 -9.25
CA TYR A 388 4.34 15.79 -8.95
C TYR A 388 3.77 14.81 -9.97
N PHE A 389 4.65 14.03 -10.59
CA PHE A 389 4.29 12.92 -11.48
C PHE A 389 4.97 11.63 -11.00
N GLU A 390 4.20 10.55 -10.96
CA GLU A 390 4.72 9.18 -10.83
C GLU A 390 4.07 8.29 -11.90
N GLY A 391 4.84 7.45 -12.60
CA GLY A 391 4.28 6.58 -13.65
C GLY A 391 5.34 5.97 -14.56
N PHE A 392 4.91 5.42 -15.70
CA PHE A 392 5.84 4.92 -16.73
C PHE A 392 6.42 6.07 -17.57
N ALA A 393 7.61 5.89 -18.16
CA ALA A 393 8.26 6.90 -19.00
C ALA A 393 7.38 7.25 -20.21
N LEU A 394 6.72 6.25 -20.81
CA LEU A 394 5.82 6.45 -21.92
C LEU A 394 4.59 7.30 -21.52
N ASN A 395 4.08 7.14 -20.30
CA ASN A 395 2.99 7.99 -19.79
C ASN A 395 3.46 9.43 -19.57
N PHE A 396 4.68 9.61 -19.05
CA PHE A 396 5.30 10.92 -18.89
C PHE A 396 5.49 11.64 -20.23
N VAL A 397 6.01 10.94 -21.24
CA VAL A 397 6.18 11.45 -22.61
C VAL A 397 4.83 11.87 -23.19
N ALA A 398 3.78 11.05 -23.03
CA ALA A 398 2.45 11.40 -23.52
C ALA A 398 1.96 12.75 -22.95
N ILE A 399 2.13 12.95 -21.64
CA ILE A 399 1.73 14.17 -20.93
C ILE A 399 2.52 15.38 -21.43
N CYS A 400 3.84 15.26 -21.55
CA CYS A 400 4.73 16.38 -21.86
C CYS A 400 4.76 16.72 -23.36
N CYS A 401 4.60 15.73 -24.24
CA CYS A 401 4.75 15.88 -25.69
C CYS A 401 3.41 16.08 -26.44
N SER A 402 2.28 16.14 -25.74
CA SER A 402 0.94 16.33 -26.35
C SER A 402 0.77 17.66 -27.12
N ASN A 403 1.71 18.60 -27.02
CA ASN A 403 1.61 19.89 -27.70
C ASN A 403 2.96 20.42 -28.26
N PRO A 404 3.54 19.79 -29.29
CA PRO A 404 4.89 20.11 -29.77
C PRO A 404 5.01 21.48 -30.45
N ASN A 405 3.89 22.10 -30.83
CA ASN A 405 3.87 23.34 -31.61
C ASN A 405 3.39 24.56 -30.82
N SER A 406 3.03 24.38 -29.55
CA SER A 406 2.58 25.48 -28.72
C SER A 406 3.75 25.93 -27.86
N GLU A 407 4.10 27.22 -27.90
CA GLU A 407 4.90 27.88 -26.86
C GLU A 407 4.16 27.87 -25.48
N SER A 408 3.23 26.94 -25.29
CA SER A 408 2.41 26.84 -24.10
C SER A 408 3.27 26.51 -22.89
N VAL A 409 2.80 27.05 -21.76
CA VAL A 409 3.36 26.84 -20.45
C VAL A 409 3.34 25.33 -20.15
N LEU A 410 4.52 24.72 -20.16
CA LEU A 410 4.71 23.35 -19.67
C LEU A 410 4.38 23.29 -18.17
N PRO A 411 3.89 22.14 -17.68
CA PRO A 411 3.56 21.99 -16.28
C PRO A 411 4.80 22.26 -15.39
N PRO A 412 4.64 22.97 -14.26
CA PRO A 412 5.74 23.30 -13.35
C PRO A 412 6.11 22.09 -12.47
N LEU A 413 6.52 20.99 -13.10
CA LEU A 413 6.89 19.74 -12.45
C LEU A 413 8.08 19.97 -11.52
N ASP A 414 7.91 19.70 -10.22
CA ASP A 414 8.97 19.75 -9.21
C ASP A 414 9.58 18.37 -8.99
N THR A 415 8.75 17.32 -9.04
CA THR A 415 9.15 15.92 -8.81
C THR A 415 8.61 15.01 -9.91
N VAL A 416 9.49 14.15 -10.43
CA VAL A 416 9.18 13.12 -11.43
C VAL A 416 9.71 11.77 -10.91
N GLU A 417 8.81 10.80 -10.79
CA GLU A 417 9.10 9.43 -10.36
C GLU A 417 8.74 8.47 -11.50
N ILE A 418 9.74 7.87 -12.14
CA ILE A 418 9.55 6.93 -13.24
C ILE A 418 9.72 5.51 -12.73
N ASN A 419 8.71 4.69 -12.97
CA ASN A 419 8.76 3.25 -12.76
C ASN A 419 9.25 2.58 -14.05
N LEU A 420 10.27 1.74 -13.94
CA LEU A 420 10.90 1.08 -15.09
C LEU A 420 10.49 -0.38 -15.28
N ASP A 421 9.81 -1.03 -14.32
CA ASP A 421 9.61 -2.49 -14.24
C ASP A 421 9.13 -3.17 -15.52
N GLU A 422 8.31 -2.50 -16.34
CA GLU A 422 7.76 -3.07 -17.57
C GLU A 422 8.33 -2.44 -18.84
N GLU A 423 9.15 -1.39 -18.70
CA GLU A 423 9.78 -0.68 -19.82
C GLU A 423 11.23 -1.11 -20.02
N GLU A 424 11.88 -1.78 -19.06
CA GLU A 424 13.29 -2.19 -19.17
C GLU A 424 13.59 -3.08 -20.39
N GLU A 425 12.78 -4.12 -20.63
CA GLU A 425 12.92 -4.95 -21.83
C GLU A 425 12.78 -4.12 -23.12
N ARG A 426 11.87 -3.13 -23.10
CA ARG A 426 11.61 -2.29 -24.25
C ARG A 426 12.75 -1.32 -24.47
N LEU A 427 13.26 -0.67 -23.43
CA LEU A 427 14.38 0.28 -23.50
C LEU A 427 15.63 -0.36 -24.11
N GLY A 428 15.83 -1.68 -23.96
CA GLY A 428 16.92 -2.42 -24.60
C GLY A 428 16.69 -2.79 -26.09
N SER A 429 15.50 -2.55 -26.65
CA SER A 429 15.14 -2.87 -28.04
C SER A 429 15.30 -1.65 -28.98
N GLU A 430 15.19 -1.84 -30.31
CA GLU A 430 15.18 -0.71 -31.26
C GLU A 430 14.05 0.30 -30.96
N ASP A 431 12.86 -0.19 -30.61
CA ASP A 431 11.73 0.65 -30.16
C ASP A 431 12.03 1.37 -28.84
N GLY A 432 12.93 0.79 -28.04
CA GLY A 432 13.45 1.38 -26.81
C GLY A 432 14.23 2.66 -27.03
N LEU A 433 15.02 2.71 -28.10
CA LEU A 433 15.80 3.90 -28.43
C LEU A 433 14.90 5.10 -28.75
N GLU A 434 13.79 4.87 -29.48
CA GLU A 434 12.80 5.93 -29.74
C GLU A 434 12.18 6.44 -28.42
N LEU A 435 11.88 5.53 -27.48
CA LEU A 435 11.34 5.89 -26.16
C LEU A 435 12.35 6.67 -25.32
N GLN A 436 13.60 6.25 -25.29
CA GLN A 436 14.67 6.96 -24.59
C GLN A 436 14.81 8.39 -25.11
N VAL A 437 14.86 8.56 -26.43
CA VAL A 437 14.98 9.89 -27.06
C VAL A 437 13.77 10.75 -26.71
N ALA A 438 12.56 10.21 -26.87
CA ALA A 438 11.33 10.95 -26.56
C ALA A 438 11.23 11.31 -25.07
N PHE A 439 11.65 10.42 -24.18
CA PHE A 439 11.69 10.64 -22.74
C PHE A 439 12.69 11.72 -22.34
N VAL A 440 13.91 11.68 -22.88
CA VAL A 440 14.93 12.70 -22.66
C VAL A 440 14.46 14.06 -23.21
N ASP A 441 13.78 14.09 -24.35
CA ASP A 441 13.22 15.32 -24.91
C ASP A 441 12.09 15.89 -24.03
N ALA A 442 11.23 15.02 -23.47
CA ALA A 442 10.21 15.41 -22.49
C ALA A 442 10.82 15.96 -21.17
N LEU A 443 11.91 15.37 -20.70
CA LEU A 443 12.67 15.90 -19.56
C LEU A 443 13.30 17.26 -19.88
N ARG A 444 13.85 17.41 -21.10
CA ARG A 444 14.49 18.67 -21.51
C ARG A 444 13.47 19.80 -21.58
N SER A 445 12.25 19.52 -22.04
CA SER A 445 11.18 20.51 -22.09
C SER A 445 10.76 20.96 -20.68
N THR A 446 10.75 20.05 -19.70
CA THR A 446 10.36 20.33 -18.30
C THR A 446 11.54 20.71 -17.38
N SER A 447 12.75 20.78 -17.93
CA SER A 447 14.02 20.87 -17.22
C SER A 447 14.21 22.05 -16.26
N LEU A 448 13.51 23.15 -16.49
CA LEU A 448 13.64 24.35 -15.66
C LEU A 448 12.98 24.20 -14.29
N THR A 449 12.03 23.26 -14.14
CA THR A 449 11.26 23.12 -12.90
C THR A 449 11.58 21.86 -12.13
N VAL A 450 11.98 20.78 -12.82
CA VAL A 450 12.21 19.48 -12.17
C VAL A 450 13.41 19.57 -11.23
N LYS A 451 13.15 19.40 -9.93
CA LYS A 451 14.18 19.40 -8.87
C LYS A 451 14.49 18.00 -8.37
N LYS A 452 13.56 17.07 -8.51
CA LYS A 452 13.70 15.68 -8.06
C LYS A 452 13.33 14.72 -9.18
N LEU A 453 14.25 13.82 -9.51
CA LEU A 453 14.03 12.76 -10.47
C LEU A 453 14.35 11.42 -9.80
N LEU A 454 13.37 10.54 -9.71
CA LEU A 454 13.53 9.19 -9.21
C LEU A 454 13.24 8.23 -10.35
N SER A 455 14.12 7.29 -10.60
CA SER A 455 13.99 6.29 -11.65
C SER A 455 14.18 4.92 -11.00
N LEU A 456 13.07 4.32 -10.59
CA LEU A 456 13.05 3.13 -9.75
C LEU A 456 12.52 1.94 -10.55
N SER A 457 13.18 0.79 -10.39
CA SER A 457 12.48 -0.49 -10.53
C SER A 457 11.81 -0.77 -9.17
N SER A 458 10.48 -0.91 -9.18
CA SER A 458 9.65 -1.19 -8.00
C SER A 458 9.58 -2.68 -7.65
N ASN A 459 10.03 -3.57 -8.53
CA ASN A 459 10.02 -5.01 -8.30
C ASN A 459 11.43 -5.61 -8.35
N PHE A 460 12.20 -5.37 -7.29
CA PHE A 460 13.44 -6.12 -7.00
C PHE A 460 13.25 -7.65 -6.92
N ASP A 461 12.04 -8.17 -7.12
CA ASP A 461 11.69 -9.59 -7.10
C ASP A 461 11.70 -10.28 -8.48
N VAL A 462 11.78 -9.57 -9.61
CA VAL A 462 11.87 -10.21 -10.94
C VAL A 462 13.33 -10.47 -11.29
N LYS A 463 13.61 -11.63 -11.92
CA LYS A 463 14.97 -12.16 -12.11
C LYS A 463 15.77 -11.52 -13.25
N GLU A 464 15.17 -10.58 -13.97
CA GLU A 464 15.70 -10.06 -15.24
C GLU A 464 15.65 -8.54 -15.32
N ASP A 465 15.48 -7.86 -14.19
CA ASP A 465 15.52 -6.40 -14.17
C ASP A 465 16.90 -5.94 -14.61
N ARG A 466 16.89 -5.05 -15.59
CA ARG A 466 18.05 -4.38 -16.15
C ARG A 466 17.80 -2.90 -15.91
N GLY A 467 18.38 -2.35 -14.84
CA GLY A 467 18.44 -0.91 -14.63
C GLY A 467 18.96 -0.13 -15.86
N LEU A 468 18.95 1.21 -15.78
CA LEU A 468 19.19 2.04 -16.96
C LEU A 468 20.64 1.96 -17.47
N PRO A 469 20.85 1.93 -18.80
CA PRO A 469 22.16 2.13 -19.43
C PRO A 469 22.79 3.47 -19.07
N LEU A 470 24.12 3.52 -19.03
CA LEU A 470 24.87 4.72 -18.64
C LEU A 470 24.59 5.93 -19.53
N ASP A 471 24.51 5.74 -20.84
CA ASP A 471 24.24 6.78 -21.82
C ASP A 471 22.84 7.38 -21.65
N VAL A 472 21.84 6.58 -21.31
CA VAL A 472 20.48 7.05 -20.96
C VAL A 472 20.52 7.91 -19.70
N ILE A 473 21.20 7.46 -18.64
CA ILE A 473 21.34 8.25 -17.41
C ILE A 473 22.06 9.57 -17.69
N ILE A 474 23.14 9.56 -18.49
CA ILE A 474 23.85 10.77 -18.89
C ILE A 474 22.92 11.72 -19.65
N ALA A 475 22.11 11.20 -20.56
CA ALA A 475 21.13 12.00 -21.30
C ALA A 475 20.06 12.62 -20.38
N MET A 476 19.58 11.87 -19.38
CA MET A 476 18.61 12.36 -18.39
C MET A 476 19.18 13.51 -17.53
N ILE A 477 20.39 13.34 -16.98
CA ILE A 477 21.01 14.40 -16.15
C ILE A 477 21.38 15.64 -16.97
N GLN A 478 21.73 15.46 -18.26
CA GLN A 478 21.96 16.57 -19.18
C GLN A 478 20.66 17.29 -19.53
N ALA A 479 19.56 16.56 -19.62
CA ALA A 479 18.24 17.14 -19.83
C ALA A 479 17.77 17.96 -18.62
N CYS A 480 18.13 17.58 -17.40
CA CYS A 480 17.69 18.25 -16.17
C CYS A 480 18.87 18.80 -15.31
N PRO A 481 19.59 19.84 -15.76
CA PRO A 481 20.73 20.39 -15.01
C PRO A 481 20.34 21.03 -13.66
N GLY A 482 19.05 21.30 -13.44
CA GLY A 482 18.49 21.89 -12.22
C GLY A 482 18.24 20.90 -11.07
N LEU A 483 18.52 19.61 -11.25
CA LEU A 483 18.24 18.60 -10.24
C LEU A 483 18.99 18.86 -8.93
N THR A 484 18.24 18.74 -7.84
CA THR A 484 18.73 18.75 -6.46
C THR A 484 18.69 17.36 -5.85
N HIS A 485 17.78 16.50 -6.29
CA HIS A 485 17.70 15.12 -5.86
C HIS A 485 17.64 14.23 -7.10
N PHE A 486 18.52 13.23 -7.16
CA PHE A 486 18.53 12.25 -8.22
C PHE A 486 18.63 10.85 -7.61
N GLU A 487 17.68 10.00 -7.97
CA GLU A 487 17.62 8.61 -7.55
C GLU A 487 17.48 7.72 -8.78
N CYS A 488 18.35 6.72 -8.94
CA CYS A 488 18.31 5.85 -10.12
C CYS A 488 18.80 4.44 -9.84
N THR A 489 18.20 3.46 -10.51
CA THR A 489 18.77 2.12 -10.66
C THR A 489 19.72 2.09 -11.86
N PHE A 490 20.97 1.70 -11.62
CA PHE A 490 22.02 1.63 -12.63
C PHE A 490 22.44 0.18 -12.89
N TYR A 491 22.40 -0.20 -14.17
CA TYR A 491 22.89 -1.50 -14.62
C TYR A 491 24.30 -1.37 -15.19
N ALA A 492 25.29 -1.87 -14.46
CA ALA A 492 26.71 -1.65 -14.76
C ALA A 492 27.30 -2.57 -15.85
N PHE A 493 26.51 -3.50 -16.40
CA PHE A 493 27.00 -4.59 -17.24
C PHE A 493 26.52 -4.50 -18.68
N ASP A 494 26.87 -3.41 -19.37
CA ASP A 494 26.97 -3.46 -20.83
C ASP A 494 28.42 -3.75 -21.26
N THR A 495 28.54 -4.72 -22.17
CA THR A 495 29.52 -5.82 -22.14
C THR A 495 30.95 -5.50 -22.65
N HIS A 496 31.36 -4.24 -22.71
CA HIS A 496 32.65 -3.89 -23.33
C HIS A 496 33.53 -2.87 -22.57
N VAL A 497 33.06 -2.29 -21.48
CA VAL A 497 33.84 -1.30 -20.70
C VAL A 497 34.35 -1.95 -19.41
N PRO A 498 35.65 -1.81 -19.06
CA PRO A 498 36.14 -2.23 -17.76
C PRO A 498 35.30 -1.60 -16.65
N TYR A 499 34.79 -2.44 -15.76
CA TYR A 499 33.83 -2.09 -14.72
C TYR A 499 34.24 -0.84 -13.90
N GLU A 500 35.52 -0.75 -13.52
CA GLU A 500 36.08 0.41 -12.80
C GLU A 500 35.96 1.73 -13.60
N PHE A 501 36.15 1.67 -14.92
CA PHE A 501 36.04 2.84 -15.79
C PHE A 501 34.58 3.29 -15.93
N GLY A 502 33.64 2.34 -15.95
CA GLY A 502 32.20 2.62 -15.97
C GLY A 502 31.75 3.46 -14.76
N GLN A 503 32.19 3.08 -13.56
CA GLN A 503 31.82 3.81 -12.34
C GLN A 503 32.43 5.22 -12.27
N HIS A 504 33.72 5.35 -12.59
CA HIS A 504 34.36 6.66 -12.65
C HIS A 504 33.68 7.57 -13.67
N SER A 505 33.35 7.04 -14.86
CA SER A 505 32.63 7.78 -15.89
C SER A 505 31.24 8.23 -15.41
N PHE A 506 30.51 7.33 -14.73
CA PHE A 506 29.19 7.60 -14.17
C PHE A 506 29.21 8.74 -13.14
N TYR A 507 30.01 8.63 -12.07
CA TYR A 507 30.06 9.66 -11.03
C TYR A 507 30.61 10.99 -11.53
N ASN A 508 31.62 10.98 -12.42
CA ASN A 508 32.11 12.20 -13.05
C ASN A 508 31.04 12.87 -13.91
N SER A 509 30.24 12.08 -14.63
CA SER A 509 29.16 12.61 -15.45
C SER A 509 28.07 13.25 -14.58
N ILE A 510 27.64 12.56 -13.51
CA ILE A 510 26.63 13.11 -12.58
C ILE A 510 27.11 14.42 -11.95
N LEU A 511 28.30 14.43 -11.35
CA LEU A 511 28.80 15.59 -10.62
C LEU A 511 29.17 16.77 -11.52
N SER A 512 29.49 16.52 -12.80
CA SER A 512 29.77 17.58 -13.77
C SER A 512 28.50 18.21 -14.34
N HIS A 513 27.45 17.42 -14.59
CA HIS A 513 26.20 17.91 -15.18
C HIS A 513 25.17 18.39 -14.16
N LEU A 514 25.24 17.95 -12.89
CA LEU A 514 24.31 18.35 -11.82
C LEU A 514 25.02 19.19 -10.74
N PRO A 515 25.32 20.47 -11.01
CA PRO A 515 26.02 21.32 -10.05
C PRO A 515 25.20 21.67 -8.80
N LEU A 516 23.87 21.53 -8.87
CA LEU A 516 22.93 21.81 -7.78
C LEU A 516 22.54 20.57 -7.00
N LEU A 517 23.12 19.40 -7.29
CA LEU A 517 22.77 18.15 -6.64
C LEU A 517 23.02 18.23 -5.13
N GLU A 518 21.98 18.00 -4.34
CA GLU A 518 21.99 17.94 -2.87
C GLU A 518 21.86 16.49 -2.38
N SER A 519 21.19 15.61 -3.14
CA SER A 519 21.03 14.19 -2.82
C SER A 519 21.21 13.33 -4.07
N LEU A 520 22.07 12.32 -3.99
CA LEU A 520 22.19 11.27 -4.99
C LEU A 520 21.91 9.93 -4.33
N THR A 521 20.98 9.14 -4.85
CA THR A 521 20.75 7.75 -4.45
C THR A 521 20.95 6.86 -5.68
N VAL A 522 21.81 5.85 -5.58
CA VAL A 522 22.05 4.95 -6.72
C VAL A 522 21.89 3.51 -6.25
N TYR A 523 20.96 2.79 -6.89
CA TYR A 523 20.80 1.36 -6.73
C TYR A 523 21.64 0.64 -7.78
N TYR A 524 22.61 -0.15 -7.33
CA TYR A 524 23.42 -0.95 -8.23
C TYR A 524 22.87 -2.35 -8.28
N GLU A 525 22.43 -2.75 -9.48
CA GLU A 525 22.03 -4.11 -9.75
C GLU A 525 23.20 -4.90 -10.34
N TYR A 526 23.43 -6.06 -9.76
CA TYR A 526 24.53 -6.95 -10.11
C TYR A 526 23.95 -8.29 -10.59
N PRO A 527 24.42 -8.87 -11.71
CA PRO A 527 23.90 -10.11 -12.23
C PRO A 527 24.03 -11.23 -11.21
N GLN A 528 22.98 -12.04 -11.07
CA GLN A 528 22.92 -13.16 -10.14
C GLN A 528 24.08 -14.16 -10.34
N ASP A 529 24.48 -14.40 -11.60
CA ASP A 529 25.59 -15.28 -11.96
C ASP A 529 26.96 -14.81 -11.44
N SER A 530 27.08 -13.52 -11.10
CA SER A 530 28.27 -12.97 -10.48
C SER A 530 28.42 -13.44 -9.02
N PHE A 531 27.30 -13.67 -8.32
CA PHE A 531 27.28 -13.81 -6.85
C PHE A 531 27.49 -15.22 -6.32
N ASP A 532 27.40 -16.25 -7.15
CA ASP A 532 27.82 -17.59 -6.74
C ASP A 532 29.34 -17.65 -6.45
N ILE A 533 30.09 -16.59 -6.81
CA ILE A 533 31.57 -16.51 -6.70
C ILE A 533 32.06 -15.28 -5.91
N LEU A 534 31.22 -14.26 -5.65
CA LEU A 534 31.67 -13.07 -4.91
C LEU A 534 31.81 -13.40 -3.41
N SER A 535 33.03 -13.75 -3.02
CA SER A 535 33.43 -13.79 -1.62
C SER A 535 33.17 -12.43 -0.95
N ALA A 536 33.10 -12.40 0.38
CA ALA A 536 33.02 -11.14 1.13
C ALA A 536 34.15 -10.15 0.74
N GLU A 537 35.29 -10.65 0.24
CA GLU A 537 36.38 -9.84 -0.27
C GLU A 537 36.06 -9.16 -1.60
N ALA A 538 35.34 -9.83 -2.49
CA ALA A 538 34.95 -9.26 -3.76
C ALA A 538 33.92 -8.12 -3.56
N LEU A 539 32.94 -8.30 -2.68
CA LEU A 539 32.04 -7.22 -2.25
C LEU A 539 32.79 -6.04 -1.61
N ARG A 540 33.84 -6.32 -0.81
CA ARG A 540 34.69 -5.25 -0.25
C ARG A 540 35.47 -4.52 -1.34
N ARG A 541 35.99 -5.24 -2.34
CA ARG A 541 36.69 -4.64 -3.49
C ARG A 541 35.74 -3.75 -4.29
N GLU A 542 34.54 -4.23 -4.61
CA GLU A 542 33.49 -3.48 -5.29
C GLU A 542 33.17 -2.15 -4.58
N ARG A 543 32.98 -2.21 -3.26
CA ARG A 543 32.79 -1.01 -2.43
C ARG A 543 33.96 -0.06 -2.50
N SER A 544 35.19 -0.58 -2.47
CA SER A 544 36.40 0.23 -2.58
C SER A 544 36.46 0.96 -3.92
N ILE A 545 36.06 0.31 -5.01
CA ILE A 545 36.02 0.93 -6.34
C ILE A 545 34.98 2.05 -6.37
N HIS A 546 33.76 1.82 -5.87
CA HIS A 546 32.73 2.87 -5.79
C HIS A 546 33.20 4.05 -4.95
N TYR A 547 33.79 3.77 -3.79
CA TYR A 547 34.29 4.79 -2.88
C TYR A 547 35.39 5.64 -3.53
N GLU A 548 36.38 5.00 -4.16
CA GLU A 548 37.44 5.70 -4.88
C GLU A 548 36.88 6.51 -6.06
N ALA A 549 35.88 5.97 -6.77
CA ALA A 549 35.20 6.66 -7.85
C ALA A 549 34.48 7.92 -7.39
N ILE A 550 33.71 7.83 -6.31
CA ILE A 550 33.01 8.96 -5.70
C ILE A 550 34.03 10.01 -5.22
N LEU A 551 35.04 9.60 -4.45
CA LEU A 551 36.05 10.52 -3.93
C LEU A 551 36.81 11.26 -5.03
N ASN A 552 37.25 10.54 -6.06
CA ASN A 552 37.98 11.15 -7.17
C ASN A 552 37.10 12.13 -7.95
N SER A 553 35.83 11.77 -8.20
CA SER A 553 34.88 12.63 -8.89
C SER A 553 34.54 13.89 -8.08
N LEU A 554 34.40 13.77 -6.75
CA LEU A 554 34.20 14.89 -5.84
C LEU A 554 35.42 15.83 -5.78
N ARG A 555 36.63 15.27 -5.74
CA ARG A 555 37.87 16.07 -5.79
C ARG A 555 37.95 16.86 -7.09
N TYR A 556 37.66 16.22 -8.21
CA TYR A 556 37.61 16.86 -9.52
C TYR A 556 36.57 17.98 -9.57
N ALA A 557 35.35 17.73 -9.11
CA ALA A 557 34.28 18.74 -9.07
C ALA A 557 34.63 19.95 -8.19
N ARG A 558 35.29 19.74 -7.04
CA ARG A 558 35.76 20.82 -6.14
C ARG A 558 36.84 21.69 -6.79
N GLN A 559 37.73 21.11 -7.60
CA GLN A 559 38.75 21.88 -8.31
C GLN A 559 38.13 22.80 -9.38
N GLN A 560 37.00 22.39 -9.95
CA GLN A 560 36.30 23.14 -10.99
C GLN A 560 35.38 24.24 -10.43
N GLN A 561 34.89 24.15 -9.18
CA GLN A 561 33.87 25.07 -8.64
C GLN A 561 34.15 25.49 -7.18
N ALA A 562 34.38 26.79 -6.97
CA ALA A 562 34.83 27.37 -5.69
C ALA A 562 33.76 27.50 -4.58
N SER A 563 32.49 27.15 -4.83
CA SER A 563 31.41 27.32 -3.85
C SER A 563 30.24 26.36 -4.10
N ARG A 564 30.27 25.15 -3.52
CA ARG A 564 29.11 24.24 -3.50
C ARG A 564 28.47 24.17 -2.11
N LYS A 565 27.14 24.03 -2.08
CA LYS A 565 26.34 23.73 -0.89
C LYS A 565 26.59 22.28 -0.42
N ARG A 566 26.08 21.92 0.77
CA ARG A 566 26.12 20.55 1.31
C ARG A 566 25.48 19.59 0.29
N GLN A 567 26.18 18.51 -0.06
CA GLN A 567 25.61 17.42 -0.86
C GLN A 567 25.69 16.13 -0.04
N THR A 568 24.72 15.25 -0.24
CA THR A 568 24.61 13.93 0.39
C THR A 568 24.61 12.92 -0.75
N ILE A 569 25.46 11.91 -0.65
CA ILE A 569 25.50 10.82 -1.63
C ILE A 569 25.20 9.54 -0.86
N ASN A 570 24.05 8.95 -1.16
CA ASN A 570 23.63 7.66 -0.69
C ASN A 570 23.86 6.63 -1.80
N TRP A 571 24.30 5.46 -1.41
CA TRP A 571 24.51 4.33 -2.29
C TRP A 571 23.94 3.09 -1.64
N ASP A 572 23.05 2.43 -2.38
CA ASP A 572 22.40 1.21 -1.95
C ASP A 572 22.76 0.10 -2.92
N GLY A 573 23.73 -0.74 -2.52
CA GLY A 573 24.06 -1.94 -3.25
C GLY A 573 23.11 -3.08 -2.86
N LEU A 574 22.17 -3.43 -3.74
CA LEU A 574 21.32 -4.59 -3.53
C LEU A 574 22.06 -5.84 -4.05
N VAL A 575 22.47 -6.71 -3.14
CA VAL A 575 23.10 -8.00 -3.47
C VAL A 575 22.06 -9.10 -3.36
N ARG A 576 21.56 -9.59 -4.49
CA ARG A 576 20.56 -10.65 -4.53
C ARG A 576 21.23 -12.02 -4.59
N LYS A 577 20.88 -12.91 -3.67
CA LYS A 577 21.36 -14.30 -3.66
C LYS A 577 20.17 -15.24 -3.61
N ASP A 578 19.65 -15.62 -4.78
CA ASP A 578 18.59 -16.62 -4.84
C ASP A 578 19.20 -18.02 -4.71
N TYR A 579 19.11 -18.61 -3.51
CA TYR A 579 19.26 -20.05 -3.43
C TYR A 579 18.04 -20.69 -4.09
N LYS A 580 18.19 -21.16 -5.33
CA LYS A 580 17.37 -22.28 -5.79
C LYS A 580 17.60 -23.39 -4.77
N GLN A 581 16.57 -23.79 -4.03
CA GLN A 581 16.57 -25.08 -3.35
C GLN A 581 16.69 -26.13 -4.46
N GLY A 582 17.93 -26.42 -4.82
CA GLY A 582 18.26 -27.46 -5.77
C GLY A 582 17.73 -28.76 -5.17
N ASP A 583 16.82 -29.37 -5.91
CA ASP A 583 16.34 -30.74 -5.75
C ASP A 583 17.54 -31.70 -5.79
N ARG A 584 18.28 -31.78 -4.68
CA ARG A 584 19.33 -32.77 -4.43
C ARG A 584 18.73 -33.92 -3.64
N ARG A 585 17.75 -34.60 -4.24
CA ARG A 585 17.51 -36.03 -3.99
C ARG A 585 18.14 -36.85 -5.12
N GLY A 586 19.44 -36.65 -5.34
CA GLY A 586 20.28 -37.62 -6.04
C GLY A 586 20.79 -38.64 -5.03
N ASP A 587 20.32 -39.88 -5.15
CA ASP A 587 20.86 -41.13 -4.58
C ASP A 587 21.86 -41.00 -3.42
N MET A 588 21.34 -40.87 -2.19
CA MET A 588 22.01 -41.33 -0.97
C MET A 588 21.29 -42.57 -0.45
N ARG A 589 21.37 -43.67 -1.21
CA ARG A 589 21.20 -45.03 -0.69
C ARG A 589 22.54 -45.74 -0.80
N ASN A 590 23.45 -45.37 0.08
CA ASN A 590 24.53 -46.20 0.64
C ASN A 590 25.39 -45.23 1.47
N ASP A 591 25.68 -45.64 2.70
CA ASP A 591 26.43 -44.91 3.73
C ASP A 591 25.58 -44.03 4.68
N MET A 592 24.75 -44.72 5.47
CA MET A 592 24.34 -44.25 6.80
C MET A 592 25.06 -45.09 7.86
N GLN A 593 26.10 -44.52 8.46
CA GLN A 593 26.43 -44.71 9.86
C GLN A 593 27.15 -43.44 10.36
N ASP A 594 26.61 -42.88 11.44
CA ASP A 594 27.17 -41.83 12.30
C ASP A 594 27.23 -40.38 11.77
N ASN A 595 26.15 -39.63 12.02
CA ASN A 595 26.14 -38.38 12.81
C ASN A 595 24.78 -37.67 12.71
N GLU A 596 24.08 -37.56 13.84
CA GLU A 596 22.93 -36.65 14.00
C GLU A 596 23.41 -35.19 13.98
N LEU A 597 23.33 -34.55 12.83
CA LEU A 597 23.38 -33.08 12.72
C LEU A 597 21.94 -32.58 12.56
N ARG A 598 21.45 -31.89 13.60
CA ARG A 598 20.24 -31.07 13.56
C ARG A 598 20.41 -30.01 12.47
N LEU A 599 19.57 -30.07 11.44
CA LEU A 599 19.35 -28.95 10.51
C LEU A 599 18.48 -27.92 11.22
N ASP A 600 19.13 -26.95 11.85
CA ASP A 600 18.48 -25.69 12.21
C ASP A 600 18.02 -24.97 10.94
N ARG A 601 16.82 -24.38 11.01
CA ARG A 601 16.23 -23.55 9.96
C ARG A 601 17.23 -22.51 9.49
N VAL A 602 17.62 -22.57 8.22
CA VAL A 602 18.31 -21.47 7.54
C VAL A 602 17.25 -20.45 7.17
N GLU A 603 17.15 -19.40 7.98
CA GLU A 603 16.42 -18.19 7.64
C GLU A 603 17.30 -17.37 6.68
N VAL A 604 16.88 -17.25 5.42
CA VAL A 604 17.58 -16.46 4.41
C VAL A 604 17.15 -15.01 4.57
N SER A 605 18.01 -14.18 5.17
CA SER A 605 17.86 -12.72 5.06
C SER A 605 18.68 -12.25 3.84
N ALA A 606 18.02 -11.71 2.81
CA ALA A 606 18.69 -10.70 1.99
C ALA A 606 19.17 -9.59 2.94
N ARG A 607 20.42 -9.16 2.84
CA ARG A 607 20.94 -8.07 3.67
C ARG A 607 21.02 -6.83 2.81
N MET A 608 20.03 -5.96 2.92
CA MET A 608 20.13 -4.62 2.35
C MET A 608 21.14 -3.83 3.20
N MET A 609 22.06 -3.14 2.54
CA MET A 609 23.04 -2.30 3.24
C MET A 609 23.03 -0.92 2.62
N VAL A 610 22.66 0.06 3.45
CA VAL A 610 22.54 1.46 3.05
C VAL A 610 23.82 2.18 3.45
N GLY A 611 24.54 2.72 2.47
CA GLY A 611 25.68 3.60 2.69
C GLY A 611 25.28 5.05 2.48
N SER A 612 25.51 5.91 3.47
CA SER A 612 25.30 7.36 3.34
C SER A 612 26.60 8.13 3.57
N TYR A 613 26.87 9.11 2.71
CA TYR A 613 28.02 10.02 2.85
C TYR A 613 27.59 11.47 2.98
N ASP A 614 27.99 12.09 4.10
CA ASP A 614 27.83 13.51 4.31
C ASP A 614 29.11 14.29 3.98
N LEU A 615 29.04 15.16 2.96
CA LEU A 615 30.18 15.94 2.50
C LEU A 615 30.70 17.00 3.48
N GLN A 616 29.86 17.51 4.38
CA GLN A 616 30.26 18.51 5.38
C GLN A 616 30.87 17.87 6.61
N GLU A 617 30.23 16.82 7.12
CA GLU A 617 30.74 16.11 8.29
C GLU A 617 31.93 15.22 7.95
N ARG A 618 32.16 14.93 6.66
CA ARG A 618 33.09 13.90 6.18
C ARG A 618 32.80 12.54 6.83
N ARG A 619 31.56 12.32 7.26
CA ARG A 619 31.15 11.11 7.96
C ARG A 619 30.46 10.17 6.99
N PHE A 620 30.87 8.91 7.11
CA PHE A 620 30.15 7.79 6.51
C PHE A 620 29.32 7.11 7.59
N CYS A 621 28.04 6.89 7.31
CA CYS A 621 27.18 6.04 8.12
C CYS A 621 26.72 4.86 7.27
N PHE A 622 27.07 3.65 7.70
CA PHE A 622 26.48 2.42 7.19
C PHE A 622 25.36 2.00 8.13
N VAL A 623 24.17 1.75 7.58
CA VAL A 623 23.07 1.18 8.35
C VAL A 623 22.75 -0.19 7.76
N TYR A 624 22.81 -1.20 8.63
CA TYR A 624 22.34 -2.54 8.33
C TYR A 624 20.85 -2.66 8.66
N GLU A 625 20.10 -3.51 7.96
CA GLU A 625 18.69 -3.80 8.29
C GLU A 625 18.47 -4.31 9.73
N ASP A 626 19.51 -4.85 10.38
CA ASP A 626 19.48 -5.27 11.79
C ASP A 626 19.82 -4.16 12.80
N GLY A 627 19.98 -2.91 12.34
CA GLY A 627 20.27 -1.75 13.18
C GLY A 627 21.73 -1.58 13.57
N GLY A 628 22.65 -2.36 12.99
CA GLY A 628 24.08 -2.10 13.11
C GLY A 628 24.46 -0.79 12.42
N ILE A 629 25.22 0.07 13.11
CA ILE A 629 25.82 1.29 12.53
C ILE A 629 27.34 1.10 12.50
N ILE A 630 27.95 1.24 11.32
CA ILE A 630 29.41 1.43 11.22
C ILE A 630 29.65 2.87 10.81
N GLU A 631 30.32 3.62 11.68
CA GLU A 631 30.85 4.95 11.35
C GLU A 631 32.30 4.77 10.90
N LEU A 632 32.62 5.25 9.70
CA LEU A 632 34.02 5.33 9.22
C LEU A 632 34.45 6.81 9.26
N ASP A 633 35.58 7.06 9.93
CA ASP A 633 36.27 8.36 10.01
C ASP A 633 37.10 8.68 8.76
#